data_AF-F5BWX9-F1
#
_entry.id   AF-F5BWX9-F1
#
_cell.length_a   1.000
_cell.length_b   1.000
_cell.length_c   1.000
_cell.angle_alpha   90.00
_cell.angle_beta   90.00
_cell.angle_gamma   90.00
#
_symmetry.space_group_name_H-M   'P 1'
#
loop_
_entity.id
_entity.type
_entity.pdbx_description
1 polymer ?
#
loop_
_entity_poly.entity_id
_entity_poly.type
_entity_poly.pdbx_seq_one_letter_code
_entity_poly.pdbx_strand_id
1 'polypeptide(L)'
;MLVHGWTAAPLLLELVANFSAPLEGRAQTAGELAAETGAEEGPLAILLRACSVLGYVRFDAQSRAYSLVPGPELDELRTVLHPASEVARGLQELYSEVAPPFQLPSEDAARCLALWEEQRPSWSQCRSRALGVLLDGAVLAPLLVSVTYSSRWDEEGQEHGRDNVMERFDFSKMLPAQRSALGDIFEQLGVGTMNAKGVIMMSSKGAMALQRCYSYYVPLSYAPLMAQISPILFDDAGWGFTDAGTDSFDDVEEHVDRILNVVGSGAQHRTLFKDMMRHISTVFKGEAFALQPSFVVDTGCGDGSLLIHIYEHIKQHTPRGKVLDQFPLTMVGVDLNEDPRVTTAVNLSKQGVPHVVISGDVGKPAEILAALKKKKVDASRTLHVRSFLDHDRTYIPPVMRIEEESSTARFARTQMADFVHLDKRGKPITALELFASLVEHFERWADALEVSFGLCVLEVMMLDVPTTQRWFNDCVSFPLDFVQCLSRQYMVSAAAFTMGAAMAGLLPADFRAVETYPEHGRYNRMLSQHLVKRPFRLRLAEVADLQSLVHVEELAWPKQMQGSLEVLRRRLEASPTTNLVCELEGRVVAVLYMQRIESLAVLDGVQFMDVSSAHSPRGRLLQLISIAVHPDFAGMNLGRELKEFGLHLARLDSTIERVIGVTRCSKEFRQYDGPMSEYVNAHFSGARTDSTLDFHSSAGAQFVRLVEGFRPEDTDNGGTGVVIAYDIRRALPREAAAGAPPSRPPPRTKVPSLQLVQDVMTSIGYPPNLNDLTKGFFDYGMDSLELVRIRNKLSLALQTELPATLLLDFPTVHDLVERLDQDRAPESDEEEEVREEAKATARAPAKAKALAKGGEATQRFGPSEIISVQKRCLNVYAQPIYQKRFTDMAKKCFPDMLKYILAIESILVEVEGPVLQEFQLIQDLEYKSVQRGRENLMYYMSSYWLAHPEIRDQSQQLLLLTLQDQCWGNNHL
;
A
#
# COMPACT_ATOMS: atom_id res chain seq x y z
N MET A 1 -12.84 -0.05 18.66
CA MET A 1 -13.59 0.70 19.69
C MET A 1 -12.86 0.80 21.02
N LEU A 2 -12.44 -0.29 21.67
CA LEU A 2 -11.77 -0.17 23.00
C LEU A 2 -10.52 0.72 22.96
N VAL A 3 -9.65 0.57 21.96
CA VAL A 3 -8.48 1.45 21.80
C VAL A 3 -8.83 2.93 21.61
N HIS A 4 -9.99 3.23 21.00
CA HIS A 4 -10.47 4.60 20.88
C HIS A 4 -10.81 5.18 22.25
N GLY A 5 -11.27 4.35 23.18
CA GLY A 5 -11.54 4.73 24.56
C GLY A 5 -10.30 5.21 25.31
N TRP A 6 -9.17 4.50 25.14
CA TRP A 6 -7.88 4.92 25.70
C TRP A 6 -7.45 6.31 25.21
N THR A 7 -7.61 6.59 23.91
CA THR A 7 -7.27 7.93 23.43
C THR A 7 -8.32 8.99 23.80
N ALA A 8 -9.61 8.62 23.84
CA ALA A 8 -10.69 9.58 24.05
C ALA A 8 -10.80 10.09 25.49
N ALA A 9 -10.58 9.23 26.50
CA ALA A 9 -10.89 9.56 27.89
C ALA A 9 -10.19 10.84 28.41
N PRO A 10 -8.86 11.02 28.30
CA PRO A 10 -8.21 12.25 28.76
C PRO A 10 -8.67 13.49 27.99
N LEU A 11 -8.97 13.35 26.69
CA LEU A 11 -9.48 14.46 25.87
C LEU A 11 -10.88 14.89 26.29
N LEU A 12 -11.73 13.94 26.64
CA LEU A 12 -13.09 14.20 27.11
C LEU A 12 -13.10 14.79 28.52
N LEU A 13 -12.17 14.39 29.39
CA LEU A 13 -11.96 15.04 30.69
C LEU A 13 -11.63 16.52 30.51
N GLU A 14 -10.68 16.83 29.65
CA GLU A 14 -10.29 18.21 29.33
C GLU A 14 -11.41 19.01 28.65
N LEU A 15 -12.13 18.38 27.69
CA LEU A 15 -13.29 19.00 27.05
C LEU A 15 -14.32 19.42 28.11
N VAL A 16 -14.68 18.53 29.04
CA VAL A 16 -15.70 18.81 30.07
C VAL A 16 -15.19 19.86 31.05
N ALA A 17 -13.96 19.71 31.56
CA ALA A 17 -13.40 20.57 32.59
C ALA A 17 -13.13 22.00 32.11
N ASN A 18 -12.57 22.16 30.91
CA ASN A 18 -11.96 23.43 30.51
C ASN A 18 -12.60 24.07 29.27
N PHE A 19 -13.12 23.28 28.33
CA PHE A 19 -13.52 23.80 27.01
C PHE A 19 -15.03 23.82 26.75
N SER A 20 -15.81 23.04 27.49
CA SER A 20 -17.24 22.92 27.23
C SER A 20 -18.03 24.17 27.63
N ALA A 21 -17.65 24.89 28.69
CA ALA A 21 -18.36 26.12 29.05
C ALA A 21 -18.09 27.28 28.06
N PRO A 22 -16.82 27.58 27.67
CA PRO A 22 -16.53 28.60 26.66
C PRO A 22 -17.24 28.37 25.31
N LEU A 23 -17.19 27.14 24.79
CA LEU A 23 -17.77 26.79 23.48
C LEU A 23 -19.30 26.76 23.43
N GLU A 24 -19.99 26.84 24.57
CA GLU A 24 -21.45 26.91 24.64
C GLU A 24 -21.97 28.30 24.28
N GLY A 25 -21.17 29.35 24.54
CA GLY A 25 -21.56 30.74 24.29
C GLY A 25 -21.46 31.16 22.83
N ARG A 26 -20.46 30.66 22.08
CA ARG A 26 -20.24 30.99 20.66
C ARG A 26 -19.28 30.01 19.99
N ALA A 27 -19.29 29.99 18.65
CA ALA A 27 -18.23 29.33 17.90
C ALA A 27 -16.91 30.13 17.97
N GLN A 28 -15.79 29.43 18.11
CA GLN A 28 -14.46 30.03 18.30
C GLN A 28 -13.40 29.29 17.50
N THR A 29 -12.42 30.02 16.96
CA THR A 29 -11.20 29.37 16.45
C THR A 29 -10.39 28.78 17.61
N ALA A 30 -9.47 27.86 17.32
CA ALA A 30 -8.59 27.31 18.36
C ALA A 30 -7.77 28.42 19.06
N GLY A 31 -7.25 29.39 18.30
CA GLY A 31 -6.51 30.53 18.87
C GLY A 31 -7.38 31.44 19.76
N GLU A 32 -8.64 31.67 19.40
CA GLU A 32 -9.57 32.42 20.25
C GLU A 32 -9.88 31.69 21.56
N LEU A 33 -10.10 30.38 21.49
CA LEU A 33 -10.39 29.57 22.67
C LEU A 33 -9.15 29.43 23.58
N ALA A 34 -7.98 29.26 22.98
CA ALA A 34 -6.68 29.28 23.67
C ALA A 34 -6.49 30.59 24.46
N ALA A 35 -6.70 31.74 23.81
CA ALA A 35 -6.58 33.04 24.45
C ALA A 35 -7.58 33.26 25.62
N GLU A 36 -8.76 32.66 25.54
CA GLU A 36 -9.79 32.75 26.60
C GLU A 36 -9.51 31.83 27.79
N THR A 37 -9.00 30.63 27.53
CA THR A 37 -8.81 29.57 28.54
C THR A 37 -7.40 29.52 29.12
N GLY A 38 -6.44 30.19 28.49
CA GLY A 38 -5.01 30.09 28.85
C GLY A 38 -4.33 28.82 28.32
N ALA A 39 -4.99 28.07 27.42
CA ALA A 39 -4.39 26.91 26.77
C ALA A 39 -3.49 27.32 25.59
N GLU A 40 -2.62 26.40 25.19
CA GLU A 40 -1.75 26.51 24.03
C GLU A 40 -2.51 26.11 22.74
N GLU A 41 -2.48 26.99 21.73
CA GLU A 41 -3.31 26.88 20.52
C GLU A 41 -3.12 25.55 19.78
N GLY A 42 -1.88 25.08 19.64
CA GLY A 42 -1.54 23.89 18.87
C GLY A 42 -2.15 22.60 19.44
N PRO A 43 -1.77 22.20 20.66
CA PRO A 43 -2.36 21.03 21.31
C PRO A 43 -3.89 21.13 21.45
N LEU A 44 -4.41 22.32 21.74
CA LEU A 44 -5.86 22.55 21.79
C LEU A 44 -6.54 22.26 20.45
N ALA A 45 -5.97 22.71 19.32
CA ALA A 45 -6.51 22.44 18.00
C ALA A 45 -6.55 20.92 17.68
N ILE A 46 -5.54 20.15 18.12
CA ILE A 46 -5.53 18.68 17.97
C ILE A 46 -6.65 18.05 18.82
N LEU A 47 -6.80 18.50 20.08
CA LEU A 47 -7.88 18.05 20.97
C LEU A 47 -9.26 18.34 20.38
N LEU A 48 -9.51 19.57 19.92
CA LEU A 48 -10.79 19.96 19.33
C LEU A 48 -11.12 19.13 18.09
N ARG A 49 -10.13 18.88 17.22
CA ARG A 49 -10.28 17.97 16.07
C ARG A 49 -10.69 16.56 16.54
N ALA A 50 -10.03 16.02 17.57
CA ALA A 50 -10.37 14.71 18.12
C ALA A 50 -11.80 14.68 18.69
N CYS A 51 -12.20 15.70 19.44
CA CYS A 51 -13.58 15.86 19.93
C CYS A 51 -14.59 16.04 18.78
N SER A 52 -14.16 16.58 17.64
CA SER A 52 -14.98 16.58 16.43
C SER A 52 -15.17 15.20 15.83
N VAL A 53 -14.13 14.36 15.78
CA VAL A 53 -14.30 12.95 15.40
C VAL A 53 -15.29 12.24 16.33
N LEU A 54 -15.23 12.50 17.64
CA LEU A 54 -16.15 11.90 18.63
C LEU A 54 -17.59 12.44 18.56
N GLY A 55 -17.81 13.54 17.82
CA GLY A 55 -19.14 14.12 17.59
C GLY A 55 -19.61 15.11 18.66
N TYR A 56 -18.77 15.45 19.64
CA TYR A 56 -19.11 16.44 20.69
C TYR A 56 -18.84 17.89 20.26
N VAL A 57 -17.95 18.09 19.28
CA VAL A 57 -17.59 19.40 18.74
C VAL A 57 -17.81 19.41 17.22
N ARG A 58 -18.35 20.49 16.66
CA ARG A 58 -18.44 20.70 15.21
C ARG A 58 -17.32 21.60 14.75
N PHE A 59 -16.64 21.21 13.67
CA PHE A 59 -15.67 22.04 12.96
C PHE A 59 -16.29 22.63 11.69
N ASP A 60 -16.11 23.93 11.48
CA ASP A 60 -16.45 24.62 10.23
C ASP A 60 -15.20 24.92 9.42
N ALA A 61 -15.02 24.26 8.28
CA ALA A 61 -13.79 24.37 7.48
C ALA A 61 -13.55 25.77 6.88
N GLN A 62 -14.58 26.61 6.75
CA GLN A 62 -14.46 27.94 6.15
C GLN A 62 -13.96 28.97 7.18
N SER A 63 -14.60 29.03 8.33
CA SER A 63 -14.23 29.93 9.44
C SER A 63 -13.11 29.35 10.31
N ARG A 64 -12.86 28.04 10.21
CA ARG A 64 -11.98 27.26 11.10
C ARG A 64 -12.41 27.31 12.56
N ALA A 65 -13.67 27.64 12.82
CA ALA A 65 -14.23 27.71 14.16
C ALA A 65 -14.79 26.36 14.60
N TYR A 66 -14.77 26.16 15.91
CA TYR A 66 -15.31 25.03 16.62
C TYR A 66 -16.53 25.47 17.44
N SER A 67 -17.54 24.62 17.55
CA SER A 67 -18.70 24.83 18.41
C SER A 67 -19.16 23.52 19.03
N LEU A 68 -19.81 23.58 20.20
CA LEU A 68 -20.37 22.37 20.78
C LEU A 68 -21.56 21.83 19.99
N VAL A 69 -21.72 20.51 20.04
CA VAL A 69 -22.90 19.82 19.55
C VAL A 69 -23.84 19.61 20.75
N PRO A 70 -24.90 20.42 20.93
CA PRO A 70 -25.80 20.28 22.06
C PRO A 70 -26.66 19.01 21.92
N GLY A 71 -26.97 18.37 23.04
CA GLY A 71 -27.84 17.20 23.06
C GLY A 71 -27.65 16.35 24.31
N PRO A 72 -28.52 15.33 24.49
CA PRO A 72 -28.51 14.49 25.70
C PRO A 72 -27.20 13.73 25.90
N GLU A 73 -26.45 13.43 24.83
CA GLU A 73 -25.14 12.79 24.95
C GLU A 73 -24.07 13.71 25.55
N LEU A 74 -24.12 15.02 25.26
CA LEU A 74 -23.22 16.00 25.86
C LEU A 74 -23.55 16.24 27.34
N ASP A 75 -24.84 16.31 27.69
CA ASP A 75 -25.29 16.47 29.08
C ASP A 75 -24.87 15.25 29.94
N GLU A 76 -25.00 14.05 29.37
CA GLU A 76 -24.56 12.82 30.01
C GLU A 76 -23.03 12.78 30.16
N LEU A 77 -22.29 13.16 29.13
CA LEU A 77 -20.83 13.30 29.19
C LEU A 77 -20.39 14.24 30.34
N ARG A 78 -20.99 15.44 30.40
CA ARG A 78 -20.72 16.44 31.45
C ARG A 78 -21.05 15.93 32.84
N THR A 79 -22.07 15.09 32.97
CA THR A 79 -22.47 14.50 34.25
C THR A 79 -21.46 13.42 34.69
N VAL A 80 -21.12 12.49 33.79
CA VAL A 80 -20.27 11.34 34.08
C VAL A 80 -18.82 11.76 34.28
N LEU A 81 -18.33 12.71 33.49
CA LEU A 81 -16.95 13.20 33.54
C LEU A 81 -16.83 14.57 34.22
N HIS A 82 -17.82 14.95 35.03
CA HIS A 82 -17.71 16.17 35.83
C HIS A 82 -16.43 16.10 36.68
N PRO A 83 -15.65 17.19 36.84
CA PRO A 83 -14.40 17.16 37.60
C PRO A 83 -14.54 16.68 39.06
N ALA A 84 -15.73 16.86 39.65
CA ALA A 84 -16.05 16.38 41.00
C ALA A 84 -16.54 14.90 41.06
N SER A 85 -16.68 14.22 39.93
CA SER A 85 -17.14 12.83 39.88
C SER A 85 -16.02 11.85 40.22
N GLU A 86 -16.39 10.73 40.84
CA GLU A 86 -15.46 9.62 41.14
C GLU A 86 -14.91 8.98 39.85
N VAL A 87 -15.72 8.93 38.79
CA VAL A 87 -15.31 8.44 37.47
C VAL A 87 -14.18 9.29 36.89
N ALA A 88 -14.34 10.63 36.90
CA ALA A 88 -13.31 11.53 36.39
C ALA A 88 -12.00 11.41 37.18
N ARG A 89 -12.08 11.37 38.51
CA ARG A 89 -10.90 11.23 39.37
C ARG A 89 -10.19 9.89 39.14
N GLY A 90 -10.94 8.79 39.10
CA GLY A 90 -10.36 7.47 38.87
C GLY A 90 -9.70 7.34 37.49
N LEU A 91 -10.26 7.98 36.45
CA LEU A 91 -9.62 8.05 35.14
C LEU A 91 -8.35 8.91 35.18
N GLN A 92 -8.36 10.08 35.82
CA GLN A 92 -7.16 10.92 35.97
C GLN A 92 -6.02 10.15 36.66
N GLU A 93 -6.32 9.47 37.76
CA GLU A 93 -5.37 8.60 38.48
C GLU A 93 -4.88 7.46 37.60
N LEU A 94 -5.74 6.85 36.77
CA LEU A 94 -5.35 5.80 35.84
C LEU A 94 -4.28 6.29 34.85
N TYR A 95 -4.49 7.44 34.19
CA TYR A 95 -3.53 7.94 33.20
C TYR A 95 -2.25 8.47 33.83
N SER A 96 -2.27 8.95 35.07
CA SER A 96 -1.07 9.45 35.74
C SER A 96 -0.20 8.34 36.35
N GLU A 97 -0.80 7.18 36.70
CA GLU A 97 -0.13 6.17 37.51
C GLU A 97 0.09 4.83 36.79
N VAL A 98 -0.64 4.55 35.69
CA VAL A 98 -0.56 3.27 34.99
C VAL A 98 0.19 3.39 33.66
N ALA A 99 1.23 2.57 33.50
CA ALA A 99 2.06 2.52 32.29
C ALA A 99 1.96 1.14 31.60
N PRO A 100 1.10 0.96 30.58
CA PRO A 100 1.10 -0.26 29.78
C PRO A 100 2.33 -0.35 28.85
N PRO A 101 2.88 -1.55 28.60
CA PRO A 101 2.42 -2.85 29.10
C PRO A 101 2.98 -3.15 30.51
N PHE A 102 2.19 -3.84 31.34
CA PHE A 102 2.57 -4.25 32.70
C PHE A 102 2.31 -5.75 32.95
N GLN A 103 2.96 -6.33 33.96
CA GLN A 103 2.78 -7.74 34.33
C GLN A 103 1.48 -7.97 35.12
N LEU A 104 0.97 -9.21 35.12
CA LEU A 104 -0.17 -9.61 35.95
C LEU A 104 0.24 -10.79 36.86
N PRO A 105 0.13 -10.67 38.20
CA PRO A 105 -0.34 -9.50 38.98
C PRO A 105 0.66 -8.33 39.03
N SER A 106 0.14 -7.11 39.17
CA SER A 106 0.89 -5.87 39.47
C SER A 106 -0.02 -4.85 40.17
N GLU A 107 0.55 -3.76 40.69
CA GLU A 107 -0.21 -2.62 41.21
C GLU A 107 -1.03 -1.94 40.10
N ASP A 108 -0.47 -1.81 38.90
CA ASP A 108 -1.15 -1.26 37.73
C ASP A 108 -2.41 -2.05 37.36
N ALA A 109 -2.28 -3.39 37.29
CA ALA A 109 -3.41 -4.26 37.08
C ALA A 109 -4.47 -4.13 38.19
N ALA A 110 -4.04 -3.93 39.44
CA ALA A 110 -4.95 -3.71 40.56
C ALA A 110 -5.74 -2.42 40.41
N ARG A 111 -5.10 -1.32 39.98
CA ARG A 111 -5.75 -0.02 39.75
C ARG A 111 -6.78 -0.09 38.62
N CYS A 112 -6.44 -0.71 37.49
CA CYS A 112 -7.41 -0.92 36.39
C CYS A 112 -8.64 -1.70 36.86
N LEU A 113 -8.44 -2.81 37.59
CA LEU A 113 -9.53 -3.67 38.03
C LEU A 113 -10.38 -3.01 39.13
N ALA A 114 -9.77 -2.24 40.04
CA ALA A 114 -10.50 -1.48 41.06
C ALA A 114 -11.41 -0.42 40.41
N LEU A 115 -10.88 0.36 39.46
CA LEU A 115 -11.67 1.35 38.72
C LEU A 115 -12.83 0.69 37.96
N TRP A 116 -12.58 -0.47 37.34
CA TRP A 116 -13.61 -1.25 36.66
C TRP A 116 -14.71 -1.71 37.62
N GLU A 117 -14.38 -2.29 38.77
CA GLU A 117 -15.37 -2.80 39.72
C GLU A 117 -16.17 -1.67 40.38
N GLU A 118 -15.49 -0.62 40.82
CA GLU A 118 -16.09 0.45 41.61
C GLU A 118 -16.91 1.42 40.76
N GLN A 119 -16.41 1.80 39.58
CA GLN A 119 -16.96 2.92 38.81
C GLN A 119 -17.72 2.50 37.55
N ARG A 120 -17.51 1.30 37.00
CA ARG A 120 -18.24 0.86 35.80
C ARG A 120 -19.77 0.91 35.93
N PRO A 121 -20.40 0.60 37.07
CA PRO A 121 -21.85 0.76 37.22
C PRO A 121 -22.33 2.18 36.87
N SER A 122 -21.52 3.20 37.13
CA SER A 122 -21.84 4.60 36.87
C SER A 122 -21.96 4.94 35.38
N TRP A 123 -21.13 4.36 34.50
CA TRP A 123 -21.19 4.62 33.04
C TRP A 123 -21.80 3.49 32.21
N SER A 124 -21.90 2.28 32.75
CA SER A 124 -22.60 1.17 32.08
C SER A 124 -24.10 1.42 31.91
N GLN A 125 -24.65 2.34 32.70
CA GLN A 125 -26.05 2.79 32.63
C GLN A 125 -26.25 4.02 31.74
N CYS A 126 -25.19 4.54 31.11
CA CYS A 126 -25.29 5.65 30.17
C CYS A 126 -26.25 5.30 29.03
N ARG A 127 -27.08 6.27 28.65
CA ARG A 127 -27.94 6.21 27.47
C ARG A 127 -27.10 6.17 26.20
N SER A 128 -26.00 6.92 26.16
CA SER A 128 -25.02 6.85 25.09
C SER A 128 -24.19 5.58 25.20
N ARG A 129 -24.55 4.60 24.36
CA ARG A 129 -23.76 3.38 24.20
C ARG A 129 -22.33 3.68 23.74
N ALA A 130 -22.15 4.72 22.91
CA ALA A 130 -20.83 5.11 22.42
C ALA A 130 -19.94 5.57 23.57
N LEU A 131 -20.44 6.46 24.44
CA LEU A 131 -19.72 6.93 25.62
C LEU A 131 -19.35 5.77 26.56
N GLY A 132 -20.32 4.90 26.88
CA GLY A 132 -20.05 3.73 27.74
C GLY A 132 -18.95 2.82 27.19
N VAL A 133 -18.91 2.59 25.87
CA VAL A 133 -17.85 1.78 25.23
C VAL A 133 -16.49 2.48 25.22
N LEU A 134 -16.45 3.81 25.08
CA LEU A 134 -15.21 4.57 25.18
C LEU A 134 -14.64 4.50 26.61
N LEU A 135 -15.48 4.63 27.64
CA LEU A 135 -15.07 4.51 29.03
C LEU A 135 -14.64 3.09 29.39
N ASP A 136 -15.34 2.06 28.87
CA ASP A 136 -14.86 0.68 28.97
C ASP A 136 -13.47 0.53 28.32
N GLY A 137 -13.26 1.17 27.17
CA GLY A 137 -11.98 1.15 26.46
C GLY A 137 -10.81 1.79 27.22
N ALA A 138 -11.07 2.87 27.98
CA ALA A 138 -10.05 3.53 28.79
C ALA A 138 -9.43 2.60 29.85
N VAL A 139 -10.21 1.65 30.36
CA VAL A 139 -9.75 0.69 31.39
C VAL A 139 -9.31 -0.64 30.77
N LEU A 140 -10.04 -1.14 29.77
CA LEU A 140 -9.78 -2.47 29.20
C LEU A 140 -8.61 -2.48 28.22
N ALA A 141 -8.35 -1.39 27.48
CA ALA A 141 -7.26 -1.36 26.53
C ALA A 141 -5.88 -1.65 27.16
N PRO A 142 -5.48 -0.98 28.27
CA PRO A 142 -4.19 -1.28 28.92
C PRO A 142 -4.14 -2.71 29.46
N LEU A 143 -5.21 -3.22 30.07
CA LEU A 143 -5.27 -4.63 30.52
C LEU A 143 -5.07 -5.63 29.38
N LEU A 144 -5.76 -5.44 28.26
CA LEU A 144 -5.68 -6.34 27.11
C LEU A 144 -4.31 -6.26 26.42
N VAL A 145 -3.72 -5.07 26.31
CA VAL A 145 -2.36 -4.92 25.79
C VAL A 145 -1.36 -5.62 26.71
N SER A 146 -1.42 -5.40 28.02
CA SER A 146 -0.56 -6.05 29.01
C SER A 146 -0.63 -7.58 28.97
N VAL A 147 -1.84 -8.15 28.89
CA VAL A 147 -2.07 -9.60 28.79
C VAL A 147 -1.50 -10.15 27.48
N THR A 148 -1.81 -9.51 26.35
CA THR A 148 -1.36 -10.00 25.05
C THR A 148 0.14 -9.80 24.83
N TYR A 149 0.72 -8.72 25.35
CA TYR A 149 2.13 -8.43 25.25
C TYR A 149 2.94 -9.47 26.02
N SER A 150 2.69 -9.60 27.32
CA SER A 150 3.43 -10.51 28.23
C SER A 150 3.30 -11.99 27.85
N SER A 151 2.27 -12.34 27.08
CA SER A 151 2.10 -13.70 26.58
C SER A 151 3.12 -14.08 25.48
N ARG A 152 3.66 -13.10 24.75
CA ARG A 152 4.51 -13.32 23.58
C ARG A 152 5.89 -12.67 23.69
N TRP A 153 5.98 -11.52 24.35
CA TRP A 153 7.13 -10.63 24.40
C TRP A 153 7.64 -10.49 25.84
N ASP A 154 8.95 -10.32 26.01
CA ASP A 154 9.56 -9.97 27.30
C ASP A 154 9.69 -8.45 27.45
N GLU A 155 10.35 -8.02 28.53
CA GLU A 155 10.54 -6.60 28.86
C GLU A 155 11.43 -5.90 27.83
N GLU A 156 12.33 -6.63 27.16
CA GLU A 156 13.18 -6.13 26.08
C GLU A 156 12.53 -6.21 24.68
N GLY A 157 11.26 -6.62 24.60
CA GLY A 157 10.53 -6.75 23.34
C GLY A 157 11.04 -7.88 22.45
N GLN A 158 11.70 -8.89 23.02
CA GLN A 158 12.09 -10.12 22.35
C GLN A 158 10.97 -11.16 22.42
N GLU A 159 10.77 -11.87 21.32
CA GLU A 159 9.74 -12.90 21.23
C GLU A 159 10.19 -14.19 21.95
N HIS A 160 9.41 -14.66 22.93
CA HIS A 160 9.68 -15.90 23.67
C HIS A 160 8.51 -16.91 23.66
N GLY A 161 7.40 -16.58 23.00
CA GLY A 161 6.17 -17.39 22.95
C GLY A 161 6.20 -18.59 21.98
N ARG A 162 5.38 -19.62 22.26
CA ARG A 162 5.15 -20.84 21.44
C ARG A 162 3.88 -20.75 20.59
N ASP A 163 3.69 -21.59 19.58
CA ASP A 163 2.37 -21.76 18.93
C ASP A 163 1.31 -22.12 20.00
N ASN A 164 0.20 -21.35 20.04
CA ASN A 164 -0.92 -21.33 21.03
C ASN A 164 -0.88 -20.26 22.15
N VAL A 165 -0.05 -19.21 22.05
CA VAL A 165 0.06 -18.11 23.04
C VAL A 165 -1.28 -17.51 23.52
N MET A 166 -2.29 -17.45 22.66
CA MET A 166 -3.56 -16.73 22.92
C MET A 166 -4.74 -17.65 23.27
N GLU A 167 -4.49 -18.93 23.56
CA GLU A 167 -5.57 -19.90 23.88
C GLU A 167 -5.81 -20.08 25.38
N ARG A 168 -4.80 -19.76 26.20
CA ARG A 168 -4.82 -19.98 27.65
C ARG A 168 -3.99 -18.94 28.37
N PHE A 169 -4.57 -18.34 29.42
CA PHE A 169 -3.87 -17.43 30.32
C PHE A 169 -3.95 -17.94 31.76
N ASP A 170 -2.82 -17.95 32.47
CA ASP A 170 -2.74 -18.41 33.85
C ASP A 170 -2.59 -17.22 34.81
N PHE A 171 -3.65 -16.93 35.54
CA PHE A 171 -3.70 -15.87 36.54
C PHE A 171 -3.77 -16.43 37.96
N SER A 172 -3.35 -17.67 38.19
CA SER A 172 -3.47 -18.33 39.50
C SER A 172 -2.78 -17.57 40.65
N LYS A 173 -1.80 -16.72 40.31
CA LYS A 173 -1.04 -15.88 41.26
C LYS A 173 -1.74 -14.57 41.64
N MET A 174 -2.81 -14.17 40.94
CA MET A 174 -3.57 -12.96 41.27
C MET A 174 -4.45 -13.15 42.50
N LEU A 175 -4.76 -12.05 43.20
CA LEU A 175 -5.65 -12.07 44.35
C LEU A 175 -7.06 -12.55 43.96
N PRO A 176 -7.81 -13.24 44.86
CA PRO A 176 -9.14 -13.77 44.53
C PRO A 176 -10.12 -12.75 43.95
N ALA A 177 -10.17 -11.53 44.51
CA ALA A 177 -11.03 -10.45 44.00
C ALA A 177 -10.65 -10.05 42.56
N GLN A 178 -9.36 -9.78 42.31
CA GLN A 178 -8.85 -9.44 40.98
C GLN A 178 -9.10 -10.54 39.94
N ARG A 179 -8.98 -11.81 40.34
CA ARG A 179 -9.32 -12.95 39.46
C ARG A 179 -10.80 -12.98 39.11
N SER A 180 -11.67 -12.72 40.09
CA SER A 180 -13.11 -12.63 39.85
C SER A 180 -13.42 -11.52 38.86
N ALA A 181 -12.91 -10.31 39.10
CA ALA A 181 -13.07 -9.15 38.22
C ALA A 181 -12.63 -9.45 36.78
N LEU A 182 -11.43 -9.99 36.61
CA LEU A 182 -10.86 -10.32 35.30
C LEU A 182 -11.63 -11.45 34.62
N GLY A 183 -12.08 -12.45 35.38
CA GLY A 183 -12.97 -13.51 34.88
C GLY A 183 -14.27 -12.95 34.33
N ASP A 184 -14.94 -12.10 35.10
CA ASP A 184 -16.19 -11.44 34.71
C ASP A 184 -16.01 -10.58 33.45
N ILE A 185 -14.89 -9.86 33.33
CA ILE A 185 -14.55 -9.09 32.12
C ILE A 185 -14.49 -10.00 30.89
N PHE A 186 -13.72 -11.09 30.97
CA PHE A 186 -13.52 -11.99 29.82
C PHE A 186 -14.82 -12.71 29.42
N GLU A 187 -15.66 -13.05 30.40
CA GLU A 187 -16.99 -13.62 30.15
C GLU A 187 -17.94 -12.59 29.53
N GLN A 188 -17.97 -11.36 30.03
CA GLN A 188 -18.79 -10.27 29.47
C GLN A 188 -18.39 -9.90 28.04
N LEU A 189 -17.08 -9.91 27.74
CA LEU A 189 -16.57 -9.73 26.38
C LEU A 189 -16.85 -10.94 25.48
N GLY A 190 -17.24 -12.08 26.05
CA GLY A 190 -17.49 -13.32 25.33
C GLY A 190 -16.23 -13.89 24.66
N VAL A 191 -15.06 -13.63 25.25
CA VAL A 191 -13.77 -14.04 24.66
C VAL A 191 -13.20 -15.31 25.31
N GLY A 192 -13.51 -15.57 26.58
CA GLY A 192 -13.08 -16.77 27.29
C GLY A 192 -13.80 -16.93 28.63
N THR A 193 -13.57 -18.06 29.30
CA THR A 193 -14.12 -18.35 30.64
C THR A 193 -12.99 -18.68 31.61
N MET A 194 -13.12 -18.20 32.86
CA MET A 194 -12.14 -18.49 33.90
C MET A 194 -12.58 -19.69 34.73
N ASN A 195 -11.68 -20.65 34.96
CA ASN A 195 -11.94 -21.75 35.87
C ASN A 195 -11.62 -21.40 37.34
N ALA A 196 -12.04 -22.25 38.27
CA ALA A 196 -11.83 -22.06 39.70
C ALA A 196 -10.35 -21.96 40.14
N LYS A 197 -9.38 -22.34 39.29
CA LYS A 197 -7.95 -22.22 39.57
C LYS A 197 -7.35 -20.89 39.09
N GLY A 198 -8.14 -20.02 38.47
CA GLY A 198 -7.67 -18.74 37.94
C GLY A 198 -7.08 -18.84 36.53
N VAL A 199 -7.42 -19.88 35.78
CA VAL A 199 -6.95 -20.07 34.40
C VAL A 199 -8.08 -19.72 33.44
N ILE A 200 -7.83 -18.80 32.51
CA ILE A 200 -8.74 -18.46 31.44
C ILE A 200 -8.48 -19.38 30.25
N MET A 201 -9.54 -20.05 29.80
CA MET A 201 -9.55 -20.75 28.51
C MET A 201 -10.26 -19.89 27.49
N MET A 202 -9.57 -19.55 26.41
CA MET A 202 -10.12 -18.70 25.37
C MET A 202 -11.04 -19.50 24.45
N SER A 203 -12.14 -18.86 24.04
CA SER A 203 -12.91 -19.33 22.89
C SER A 203 -12.09 -19.11 21.61
N SER A 204 -12.34 -19.89 20.54
CA SER A 204 -11.67 -19.67 19.25
C SER A 204 -11.88 -18.25 18.72
N LYS A 205 -13.08 -17.68 18.91
CA LYS A 205 -13.40 -16.30 18.54
C LYS A 205 -12.61 -15.29 19.37
N GLY A 206 -12.45 -15.54 20.68
CA GLY A 206 -11.71 -14.68 21.58
C GLY A 206 -10.21 -14.70 21.32
N ALA A 207 -9.62 -15.87 21.09
CA ALA A 207 -8.21 -15.99 20.71
C ALA A 207 -7.92 -15.22 19.42
N MET A 208 -8.79 -15.34 18.39
CA MET A 208 -8.70 -14.55 17.16
C MET A 208 -8.87 -13.04 17.39
N ALA A 209 -9.74 -12.64 18.33
CA ALA A 209 -9.93 -11.23 18.66
C ALA A 209 -8.68 -10.63 19.34
N LEU A 210 -8.08 -11.36 20.30
CA LEU A 210 -6.85 -10.93 20.98
C LEU A 210 -5.64 -10.91 20.04
N GLN A 211 -5.57 -11.80 19.05
CA GLN A 211 -4.55 -11.72 18.00
C GLN A 211 -4.61 -10.40 17.21
N ARG A 212 -5.74 -9.67 17.22
CA ARG A 212 -5.85 -8.36 16.58
C ARG A 212 -5.48 -7.19 17.51
N CYS A 213 -5.25 -7.45 18.80
CA CYS A 213 -4.84 -6.44 19.77
C CYS A 213 -3.46 -5.83 19.48
N TYR A 214 -2.65 -6.37 18.56
CA TYR A 214 -1.44 -5.68 18.08
C TYR A 214 -1.76 -4.28 17.53
N SER A 215 -2.96 -4.07 16.99
CA SER A 215 -3.44 -2.75 16.58
C SER A 215 -3.55 -1.72 17.71
N TYR A 216 -3.48 -2.15 18.97
CA TYR A 216 -3.58 -1.28 20.14
C TYR A 216 -2.19 -0.86 20.63
N TYR A 217 -1.12 -1.57 20.24
CA TYR A 217 0.21 -1.38 20.81
C TYR A 217 0.76 0.00 20.46
N VAL A 218 0.62 0.45 19.21
CA VAL A 218 1.09 1.78 18.80
C VAL A 218 0.33 2.90 19.53
N PRO A 219 -1.01 2.92 19.61
CA PRO A 219 -1.69 3.92 20.43
C PRO A 219 -1.31 3.89 21.92
N LEU A 220 -1.13 2.70 22.51
CA LEU A 220 -0.81 2.58 23.93
C LEU A 220 0.66 2.82 24.26
N SER A 221 1.58 2.69 23.29
CA SER A 221 2.97 3.09 23.50
C SER A 221 3.10 4.58 23.80
N TYR A 222 2.13 5.41 23.41
CA TYR A 222 2.09 6.84 23.75
C TYR A 222 1.47 7.11 25.12
N ALA A 223 1.33 6.12 26.00
CA ALA A 223 0.89 6.34 27.38
C ALA A 223 1.62 7.50 28.10
N PRO A 224 2.95 7.69 27.96
CA PRO A 224 3.63 8.84 28.55
C PRO A 224 3.06 10.19 28.07
N LEU A 225 2.82 10.31 26.76
CA LEU A 225 2.21 11.50 26.16
C LEU A 225 0.73 11.67 26.58
N MET A 226 -0.02 10.58 26.74
CA MET A 226 -1.41 10.62 27.23
C MET A 226 -1.49 11.06 28.71
N ALA A 227 -0.47 10.74 29.53
CA ALA A 227 -0.36 11.20 30.91
C ALA A 227 -0.11 12.72 31.02
N GLN A 228 0.47 13.31 29.98
CA GLN A 228 0.89 14.73 29.95
C GLN A 228 -0.08 15.64 29.19
N ILE A 229 -1.30 15.20 28.87
CA ILE A 229 -2.25 16.02 28.09
C ILE A 229 -2.52 17.39 28.73
N SER A 230 -2.78 17.44 30.03
CA SER A 230 -3.07 18.71 30.71
C SER A 230 -1.82 19.63 30.72
N PRO A 231 -0.63 19.17 31.15
CA PRO A 231 0.58 19.99 31.06
C PRO A 231 0.93 20.44 29.64
N ILE A 232 0.73 19.59 28.62
CA ILE A 232 0.95 19.97 27.22
C ILE A 232 -0.04 21.06 26.78
N LEU A 233 -1.27 21.05 27.28
CA LEU A 233 -2.28 22.05 26.96
C LEU A 233 -2.05 23.40 27.65
N PHE A 234 -1.47 23.43 28.86
CA PHE A 234 -1.47 24.64 29.68
C PHE A 234 -0.08 25.14 30.11
N ASP A 235 0.95 24.28 30.07
CA ASP A 235 2.27 24.59 30.62
C ASP A 235 3.37 24.58 29.55
N ASP A 236 3.51 23.49 28.79
CA ASP A 236 4.56 23.33 27.77
C ASP A 236 4.06 22.55 26.55
N ALA A 237 3.60 23.28 25.53
CA ALA A 237 3.20 22.68 24.25
C ALA A 237 4.36 22.03 23.48
N GLY A 238 5.61 22.19 23.90
CA GLY A 238 6.79 21.54 23.31
C GLY A 238 7.31 20.34 24.11
N TRP A 239 6.62 19.93 25.18
CA TRP A 239 7.06 18.85 26.07
C TRP A 239 7.48 17.59 25.30
N GLY A 240 8.64 17.05 25.63
CA GLY A 240 9.24 15.89 24.97
C GLY A 240 9.94 16.17 23.63
N PHE A 241 9.95 17.42 23.15
CA PHE A 241 10.51 17.78 21.83
C PHE A 241 11.34 19.08 21.78
N THR A 242 11.34 19.91 22.83
CA THR A 242 12.06 21.21 22.85
C THR A 242 13.58 21.06 22.78
N ASP A 243 14.13 20.01 23.41
CA ASP A 243 15.56 19.70 23.45
C ASP A 243 16.00 18.64 22.43
N ALA A 244 15.05 18.05 21.69
CA ALA A 244 15.32 17.05 20.65
C ALA A 244 16.20 17.64 19.54
N GLY A 245 17.38 17.05 19.34
CA GLY A 245 18.39 17.50 18.38
C GLY A 245 19.44 18.47 18.95
N THR A 246 19.61 18.52 20.26
CA THR A 246 20.95 18.81 20.82
C THR A 246 21.78 17.53 20.71
N ASP A 247 23.08 17.62 20.37
CA ASP A 247 23.97 16.46 20.22
C ASP A 247 24.26 15.74 21.56
N SER A 248 23.27 15.60 22.46
CA SER A 248 23.35 14.78 23.66
C SER A 248 23.29 13.32 23.29
N PHE A 249 24.32 12.58 23.69
CA PHE A 249 24.46 11.13 23.51
C PHE A 249 23.41 10.27 24.25
N ASP A 250 22.41 10.89 24.91
CA ASP A 250 21.38 10.25 25.75
C ASP A 250 19.96 10.79 25.44
N ASP A 251 19.61 11.08 24.19
CA ASP A 251 18.23 11.47 23.78
C ASP A 251 17.29 10.26 23.88
N VAL A 252 16.88 9.92 25.11
CA VAL A 252 15.79 8.96 25.37
C VAL A 252 14.47 9.65 25.08
N GLU A 253 13.64 9.06 24.23
CA GLU A 253 12.35 9.62 23.86
C GLU A 253 11.34 9.49 25.01
N GLU A 254 11.13 10.57 25.76
CA GLU A 254 10.26 10.57 26.94
C GLU A 254 8.77 10.44 26.62
N HIS A 255 8.37 10.74 25.39
CA HIS A 255 6.97 10.83 24.98
C HIS A 255 6.36 9.48 24.54
N VAL A 256 7.16 8.43 24.43
CA VAL A 256 6.74 7.12 23.90
C VAL A 256 7.51 5.96 24.53
N ASP A 257 6.80 4.88 24.86
CA ASP A 257 7.41 3.58 25.12
C ASP A 257 7.93 2.99 23.80
N ARG A 258 9.23 3.17 23.55
CA ARG A 258 9.85 2.78 22.27
C ARG A 258 9.79 1.27 22.04
N ILE A 259 9.82 0.44 23.09
CA ILE A 259 9.79 -1.02 22.97
C ILE A 259 8.41 -1.47 22.48
N LEU A 260 7.34 -1.07 23.18
CA LEU A 260 5.97 -1.39 22.78
C LEU A 260 5.65 -0.81 21.40
N ASN A 261 6.15 0.39 21.09
CA ASN A 261 5.97 1.03 19.78
C ASN A 261 6.61 0.23 18.65
N VAL A 262 7.87 -0.21 18.80
CA VAL A 262 8.60 -1.01 17.81
C VAL A 262 7.94 -2.38 17.62
N VAL A 263 7.55 -3.05 18.70
CA VAL A 263 6.83 -4.34 18.63
C VAL A 263 5.49 -4.18 17.90
N GLY A 264 4.71 -3.15 18.26
CA GLY A 264 3.41 -2.85 17.67
C GLY A 264 3.50 -2.54 16.18
N SER A 265 4.36 -1.59 15.81
CA SER A 265 4.56 -1.15 14.42
C SER A 265 5.16 -2.26 13.56
N GLY A 266 6.18 -2.98 14.04
CA GLY A 266 6.82 -4.09 13.31
C GLY A 266 5.84 -5.22 12.97
N ALA A 267 4.93 -5.58 13.88
CA ALA A 267 3.90 -6.57 13.61
C ALA A 267 2.92 -6.12 12.52
N GLN A 268 2.56 -4.83 12.49
CA GLN A 268 1.70 -4.25 11.46
C GLN A 268 2.40 -4.16 10.10
N HIS A 269 3.64 -3.68 10.07
CA HIS A 269 4.41 -3.45 8.84
C HIS A 269 4.67 -4.75 8.07
N ARG A 270 4.97 -5.86 8.77
CA ARG A 270 5.21 -7.17 8.15
C ARG A 270 4.05 -7.66 7.28
N THR A 271 2.81 -7.34 7.66
CA THR A 271 1.63 -7.75 6.86
C THR A 271 1.55 -7.02 5.50
N LEU A 272 2.20 -5.85 5.39
CA LEU A 272 2.16 -4.98 4.21
C LEU A 272 3.42 -5.10 3.33
N PHE A 273 4.49 -5.73 3.84
CA PHE A 273 5.71 -5.95 3.07
C PHE A 273 5.49 -6.76 1.80
N LYS A 274 4.50 -7.67 1.78
CA LYS A 274 4.12 -8.42 0.57
C LYS A 274 3.88 -7.51 -0.63
N ASP A 275 3.30 -6.33 -0.40
CA ASP A 275 2.89 -5.43 -1.47
C ASP A 275 4.08 -4.59 -1.96
N MET A 276 4.94 -4.15 -1.04
CA MET A 276 6.26 -3.63 -1.42
C MET A 276 7.07 -4.66 -2.22
N MET A 277 7.04 -5.94 -1.85
CA MET A 277 7.72 -7.00 -2.59
C MET A 277 7.21 -7.16 -4.02
N ARG A 278 5.96 -6.79 -4.34
CA ARG A 278 5.47 -6.78 -5.74
C ARG A 278 6.19 -5.73 -6.58
N HIS A 279 6.42 -4.53 -6.01
CA HIS A 279 7.20 -3.48 -6.64
C HIS A 279 8.64 -3.93 -6.87
N ILE A 280 9.27 -4.48 -5.83
CA ILE A 280 10.63 -5.06 -5.93
C ILE A 280 10.69 -6.15 -7.02
N SER A 281 9.73 -7.08 -7.04
CA SER A 281 9.69 -8.15 -8.04
C SER A 281 9.63 -7.62 -9.46
N THR A 282 8.95 -6.51 -9.68
CA THR A 282 8.82 -5.87 -11.00
C THR A 282 10.17 -5.32 -11.46
N VAL A 283 10.95 -4.71 -10.57
CA VAL A 283 12.30 -4.21 -10.85
C VAL A 283 13.27 -5.35 -11.20
N PHE A 284 13.12 -6.53 -10.59
CA PHE A 284 14.00 -7.69 -10.78
C PHE A 284 13.42 -8.79 -11.72
N LYS A 285 12.39 -8.47 -12.52
CA LYS A 285 11.65 -9.47 -13.32
C LYS A 285 12.41 -10.02 -14.53
N GLY A 286 13.25 -9.22 -15.19
CA GLY A 286 13.92 -9.57 -16.46
C GLY A 286 15.23 -10.35 -16.30
N GLU A 287 15.80 -10.82 -17.42
CA GLU A 287 17.08 -11.55 -17.46
C GLU A 287 18.28 -10.67 -17.84
N ALA A 288 18.05 -9.38 -18.14
CA ALA A 288 19.10 -8.39 -18.32
C ALA A 288 19.71 -7.99 -16.95
N PHE A 289 20.35 -8.93 -16.26
CA PHE A 289 20.83 -8.77 -14.88
C PHE A 289 21.83 -7.61 -14.73
N ALA A 290 22.64 -7.38 -15.75
CA ALA A 290 23.56 -6.25 -15.80
C ALA A 290 22.84 -4.89 -15.77
N LEU A 291 21.55 -4.81 -16.13
CA LEU A 291 20.75 -3.58 -16.11
C LEU A 291 19.87 -3.44 -14.88
N GLN A 292 19.90 -4.38 -13.94
CA GLN A 292 19.13 -4.31 -12.68
C GLN A 292 19.92 -3.61 -11.57
N PRO A 293 19.27 -3.20 -10.46
CA PRO A 293 19.99 -2.68 -9.30
C PRO A 293 21.06 -3.65 -8.79
N SER A 294 22.14 -3.10 -8.25
CA SER A 294 23.17 -3.84 -7.50
C SER A 294 23.10 -3.55 -6.00
N PHE A 295 22.38 -2.49 -5.63
CA PHE A 295 22.18 -2.06 -4.25
C PHE A 295 20.70 -1.82 -3.99
N VAL A 296 20.22 -2.25 -2.82
CA VAL A 296 18.92 -1.82 -2.28
C VAL A 296 19.22 -0.99 -1.04
N VAL A 297 18.76 0.26 -1.03
CA VAL A 297 19.07 1.24 0.02
C VAL A 297 17.81 1.52 0.83
N ASP A 298 17.76 1.01 2.06
CA ASP A 298 16.66 1.24 3.00
C ASP A 298 16.98 2.41 3.92
N THR A 299 16.20 3.48 3.81
CA THR A 299 16.32 4.66 4.68
C THR A 299 15.34 4.56 5.82
N GLY A 300 15.85 4.67 7.05
CA GLY A 300 15.13 4.29 8.29
C GLY A 300 15.10 2.77 8.46
N CYS A 301 16.26 2.11 8.34
CA CYS A 301 16.33 0.65 8.27
C CYS A 301 15.99 -0.07 9.58
N GLY A 302 15.96 0.64 10.72
CA GLY A 302 15.54 0.07 12.00
C GLY A 302 16.41 -1.12 12.41
N ASP A 303 15.81 -2.30 12.52
CA ASP A 303 16.49 -3.56 12.86
C ASP A 303 17.02 -4.35 11.64
N GLY A 304 16.81 -3.83 10.43
CA GLY A 304 17.19 -4.46 9.16
C GLY A 304 16.21 -5.53 8.65
N SER A 305 15.07 -5.74 9.32
CA SER A 305 14.08 -6.78 8.97
C SER A 305 13.55 -6.64 7.54
N LEU A 306 13.34 -5.41 7.06
CA LEU A 306 12.89 -5.16 5.69
C LEU A 306 13.96 -5.54 4.66
N LEU A 307 15.22 -5.16 4.88
CA LEU A 307 16.34 -5.52 4.02
C LEU A 307 16.54 -7.04 3.92
N ILE A 308 16.42 -7.75 5.05
CA ILE A 308 16.47 -9.23 5.08
C ILE A 308 15.34 -9.80 4.22
N HIS A 309 14.11 -9.32 4.40
CA HIS A 309 12.96 -9.75 3.62
C HIS A 309 13.13 -9.49 2.13
N ILE A 310 13.64 -8.32 1.74
CA ILE A 310 13.87 -7.98 0.33
C ILE A 310 14.91 -8.91 -0.27
N TYR A 311 16.05 -9.12 0.41
CA TYR A 311 17.11 -9.96 -0.09
C TYR A 311 16.64 -11.41 -0.30
N GLU A 312 15.98 -11.99 0.71
CA GLU A 312 15.44 -13.34 0.61
C GLU A 312 14.32 -13.44 -0.43
N HIS A 313 13.47 -12.43 -0.55
CA HIS A 313 12.44 -12.39 -1.59
C HIS A 313 13.05 -12.40 -3.00
N ILE A 314 14.06 -11.57 -3.26
CA ILE A 314 14.75 -11.52 -4.56
C ILE A 314 15.44 -12.86 -4.83
N LYS A 315 16.14 -13.40 -3.84
CA LYS A 315 16.85 -14.68 -3.93
C LYS A 315 15.92 -15.85 -4.27
N GLN A 316 14.73 -15.90 -3.69
CA GLN A 316 13.80 -17.02 -3.82
C GLN A 316 12.82 -16.87 -4.98
N HIS A 317 12.38 -15.64 -5.31
CA HIS A 317 11.22 -15.39 -6.17
C HIS A 317 11.51 -14.63 -7.47
N THR A 318 12.78 -14.29 -7.76
CA THR A 318 13.13 -13.57 -8.99
C THR A 318 14.23 -14.29 -9.78
N PRO A 319 14.33 -14.10 -11.11
CA PRO A 319 15.44 -14.65 -11.90
C PRO A 319 16.82 -14.23 -11.38
N ARG A 320 16.95 -13.02 -10.80
CA ARG A 320 18.20 -12.52 -10.22
C ARG A 320 18.75 -13.43 -9.12
N GLY A 321 17.88 -14.06 -8.34
CA GLY A 321 18.28 -14.97 -7.26
C GLY A 321 19.12 -16.16 -7.72
N LYS A 322 18.96 -16.61 -8.97
CA LYS A 322 19.69 -17.74 -9.56
C LYS A 322 21.13 -17.41 -9.98
N VAL A 323 21.47 -16.12 -10.03
CA VAL A 323 22.74 -15.62 -10.60
C VAL A 323 23.43 -14.60 -9.68
N LEU A 324 23.15 -14.62 -8.38
CA LEU A 324 23.75 -13.68 -7.41
C LEU A 324 25.29 -13.79 -7.33
N ASP A 325 25.87 -14.95 -7.65
CA ASP A 325 27.33 -15.11 -7.72
C ASP A 325 27.97 -14.31 -8.85
N GLN A 326 27.26 -14.15 -9.97
CA GLN A 326 27.72 -13.39 -11.15
C GLN A 326 27.31 -11.92 -11.07
N PHE A 327 26.11 -11.66 -10.54
CA PHE A 327 25.53 -10.33 -10.39
C PHE A 327 25.16 -10.11 -8.92
N PRO A 328 26.12 -9.76 -8.06
CA PRO A 328 25.88 -9.62 -6.62
C PRO A 328 24.87 -8.51 -6.32
N LEU A 329 24.19 -8.67 -5.19
CA LEU A 329 23.24 -7.71 -4.66
C LEU A 329 23.63 -7.40 -3.21
N THR A 330 23.75 -6.11 -2.88
CA THR A 330 24.15 -5.65 -1.54
C THR A 330 23.03 -4.81 -0.93
N MET A 331 22.64 -5.14 0.30
CA MET A 331 21.68 -4.37 1.09
C MET A 331 22.40 -3.19 1.76
N VAL A 332 21.79 -2.01 1.75
CA VAL A 332 22.35 -0.83 2.42
C VAL A 332 21.36 -0.31 3.44
N GLY A 333 21.70 -0.44 4.72
CA GLY A 333 20.95 0.15 5.82
C GLY A 333 21.38 1.59 6.07
N VAL A 334 20.43 2.51 6.08
CA VAL A 334 20.64 3.92 6.40
C VAL A 334 19.75 4.27 7.58
N ASP A 335 20.33 4.77 8.66
CA ASP A 335 19.57 5.23 9.82
C ASP A 335 20.26 6.40 10.52
N LEU A 336 19.49 7.34 11.06
CA LEU A 336 20.00 8.51 11.77
C LEU A 336 20.63 8.09 13.10
N ASN A 337 20.04 7.11 13.77
CA ASN A 337 20.42 6.69 15.13
C ASN A 337 21.47 5.58 15.11
N GLU A 338 22.35 5.54 16.11
CA GLU A 338 23.43 4.54 16.16
C GLU A 338 22.94 3.13 16.49
N ASP A 339 22.06 2.99 17.47
CA ASP A 339 21.58 1.68 17.92
C ASP A 339 20.85 0.87 16.82
N PRO A 340 19.93 1.47 16.02
CA PRO A 340 19.36 0.78 14.86
C PRO A 340 20.41 0.36 13.84
N ARG A 341 21.43 1.20 13.57
CA ARG A 341 22.53 0.83 12.64
C ARG A 341 23.31 -0.38 13.13
N VAL A 342 23.68 -0.40 14.41
CA VAL A 342 24.40 -1.52 15.02
C VAL A 342 23.54 -2.79 14.95
N THR A 343 22.27 -2.69 15.34
CA THR A 343 21.31 -3.80 15.31
C THR A 343 21.12 -4.35 13.89
N THR A 344 20.93 -3.47 12.90
CA THR A 344 20.85 -3.82 11.47
C THR A 344 22.09 -4.56 11.00
N ALA A 345 23.29 -4.07 11.30
CA ALA A 345 24.54 -4.71 10.90
C ALA A 345 24.69 -6.12 11.50
N VAL A 346 24.34 -6.28 12.78
CA VAL A 346 24.36 -7.57 13.47
C VAL A 346 23.36 -8.54 12.83
N ASN A 347 22.11 -8.10 12.60
CA ASN A 347 21.06 -8.95 12.06
C ASN A 347 21.34 -9.39 10.61
N LEU A 348 21.79 -8.48 9.75
CA LEU A 348 22.19 -8.81 8.37
C LEU A 348 23.39 -9.76 8.34
N SER A 349 24.38 -9.56 9.22
CA SER A 349 25.53 -10.46 9.36
C SER A 349 25.12 -11.87 9.79
N LYS A 350 24.23 -11.97 10.81
CA LYS A 350 23.70 -13.25 11.30
C LYS A 350 22.98 -14.04 10.20
N GLN A 351 22.31 -13.36 9.28
CA GLN A 351 21.59 -13.96 8.15
C GLN A 351 22.47 -14.16 6.89
N GLY A 352 23.75 -13.81 6.94
CA GLY A 352 24.65 -13.94 5.78
C GLY A 352 24.27 -13.04 4.60
N VAL A 353 23.55 -11.94 4.85
CA VAL A 353 23.13 -10.99 3.80
C VAL A 353 24.29 -10.03 3.51
N PRO A 354 24.76 -9.88 2.24
CA PRO A 354 25.80 -8.90 1.91
C PRO A 354 25.30 -7.48 2.15
N HIS A 355 26.00 -6.69 2.97
CA HIS A 355 25.49 -5.40 3.38
C HIS A 355 26.54 -4.31 3.67
N VAL A 356 26.05 -3.08 3.70
CA VAL A 356 26.73 -1.88 4.22
C VAL A 356 25.74 -1.15 5.12
N VAL A 357 26.22 -0.55 6.22
CA VAL A 357 25.40 0.34 7.06
C VAL A 357 26.06 1.72 7.13
N ILE A 358 25.25 2.77 6.98
CA ILE A 358 25.67 4.17 7.02
C ILE A 358 24.72 5.02 7.86
N SER A 359 25.21 6.15 8.35
CA SER A 359 24.36 7.19 8.95
C SER A 359 23.71 8.04 7.86
N GLY A 360 22.45 8.42 8.06
CA GLY A 360 21.75 9.33 7.17
C GLY A 360 20.35 9.67 7.65
N ASP A 361 19.87 10.84 7.25
CA ASP A 361 18.55 11.39 7.58
C ASP A 361 17.67 11.41 6.31
N VAL A 362 16.43 10.94 6.43
CA VAL A 362 15.44 10.95 5.34
C VAL A 362 15.19 12.37 4.81
N GLY A 363 15.34 13.40 5.64
CA GLY A 363 15.27 14.80 5.26
C GLY A 363 16.50 15.31 4.49
N LYS A 364 17.59 14.55 4.42
CA LYS A 364 18.87 15.00 3.82
C LYS A 364 19.42 13.98 2.82
N PRO A 365 18.70 13.65 1.73
CA PRO A 365 19.12 12.61 0.80
C PRO A 365 20.45 12.92 0.08
N ALA A 366 20.82 14.19 -0.09
CA ALA A 366 22.14 14.56 -0.62
C ALA A 366 23.31 14.08 0.27
N GLU A 367 23.13 14.10 1.59
CA GLU A 367 24.13 13.58 2.54
C GLU A 367 24.21 12.06 2.48
N ILE A 368 23.06 11.38 2.31
CA ILE A 368 23.00 9.93 2.07
C ILE A 368 23.79 9.58 0.82
N LEU A 369 23.58 10.26 -0.31
CA LEU A 369 24.32 10.01 -1.54
C LEU A 369 25.83 10.23 -1.38
N ALA A 370 26.23 11.26 -0.63
CA ALA A 370 27.64 11.50 -0.33
C ALA A 370 28.24 10.36 0.52
N ALA A 371 27.49 9.83 1.49
CA ALA A 371 27.89 8.69 2.31
C ALA A 371 27.97 7.38 1.49
N LEU A 372 27.01 7.13 0.60
CA LEU A 372 27.02 6.01 -0.34
C LEU A 372 28.26 6.04 -1.23
N LYS A 373 28.59 7.20 -1.79
CA LYS A 373 29.79 7.39 -2.62
C LYS A 373 31.08 7.09 -1.85
N LYS A 374 31.18 7.52 -0.58
CA LYS A 374 32.33 7.19 0.30
C LYS A 374 32.47 5.68 0.53
N LYS A 375 31.35 4.95 0.55
CA LYS A 375 31.32 3.48 0.63
C LYS A 375 31.44 2.77 -0.73
N LYS A 376 31.72 3.51 -1.81
CA LYS A 376 31.82 2.99 -3.19
C LYS A 376 30.52 2.34 -3.69
N VAL A 377 29.37 2.79 -3.18
CA VAL A 377 28.06 2.44 -3.73
C VAL A 377 27.77 3.36 -4.91
N ASP A 378 27.53 2.77 -6.08
CA ASP A 378 27.17 3.51 -7.30
C ASP A 378 25.68 3.86 -7.28
N ALA A 379 25.38 5.17 -7.21
CA ALA A 379 24.01 5.70 -7.18
C ALA A 379 23.19 5.33 -8.42
N SER A 380 23.82 5.10 -9.57
CA SER A 380 23.10 4.63 -10.78
C SER A 380 22.62 3.18 -10.68
N ARG A 381 23.08 2.47 -9.64
CA ARG A 381 22.83 1.05 -9.39
C ARG A 381 21.98 0.83 -8.14
N THR A 382 21.37 1.88 -7.58
CA THR A 382 20.55 1.80 -6.36
C THR A 382 19.05 1.73 -6.68
N LEU A 383 18.35 0.87 -5.95
CA LEU A 383 16.91 0.98 -5.72
C LEU A 383 16.72 1.45 -4.29
N HIS A 384 16.09 2.61 -4.10
CA HIS A 384 15.79 3.10 -2.76
C HIS A 384 14.48 2.49 -2.26
N VAL A 385 14.43 2.21 -0.97
CA VAL A 385 13.22 1.73 -0.28
C VAL A 385 13.09 2.44 1.06
N ARG A 386 11.86 2.57 1.55
CA ARG A 386 11.56 2.92 2.95
C ARG A 386 10.11 2.59 3.28
N SER A 387 9.84 2.32 4.55
CA SER A 387 8.48 2.08 5.05
C SER A 387 8.17 2.97 6.25
N PHE A 388 7.09 3.75 6.15
CA PHE A 388 6.50 4.56 7.21
C PHE A 388 7.47 5.59 7.80
N LEU A 389 8.04 6.45 6.96
CA LEU A 389 9.13 7.35 7.39
C LEU A 389 9.00 8.80 6.88
N ASP A 390 8.37 9.05 5.74
CA ASP A 390 8.24 10.42 5.21
C ASP A 390 7.35 11.29 6.13
N HIS A 391 6.39 10.68 6.82
CA HIS A 391 5.58 11.36 7.84
C HIS A 391 6.37 11.64 9.12
N ASP A 392 7.34 10.81 9.48
CA ASP A 392 8.15 10.94 10.71
C ASP A 392 9.49 11.64 10.45
N ARG A 393 9.61 12.34 9.31
CA ARG A 393 10.81 13.12 8.97
C ARG A 393 10.98 14.29 9.93
N THR A 394 12.22 14.71 10.15
CA THR A 394 12.48 16.00 10.79
C THR A 394 11.85 17.13 9.96
N TYR A 395 11.03 17.95 10.61
CA TYR A 395 10.40 19.08 9.94
C TYR A 395 11.41 20.14 9.55
N ILE A 396 11.39 20.48 8.27
CA ILE A 396 12.13 21.60 7.71
C ILE A 396 11.10 22.63 7.26
N PRO A 397 11.07 23.83 7.87
CA PRO A 397 10.22 24.92 7.40
C PRO A 397 10.50 25.22 5.93
N PRO A 398 9.45 25.36 5.09
CA PRO A 398 9.63 25.56 3.66
C PRO A 398 10.22 26.94 3.35
N VAL A 399 11.00 27.01 2.27
CA VAL A 399 11.44 28.26 1.65
C VAL A 399 10.42 28.72 0.60
N MET A 400 9.81 27.77 -0.10
CA MET A 400 8.74 27.91 -1.06
C MET A 400 7.55 28.60 -0.41
N ARG A 401 7.02 29.60 -1.12
CA ARG A 401 5.79 30.28 -0.75
C ARG A 401 4.71 29.91 -1.76
N ILE A 402 3.62 29.38 -1.26
CA ILE A 402 2.42 29.11 -2.05
C ILE A 402 1.53 30.35 -1.94
N GLU A 403 1.16 30.96 -3.06
CA GLU A 403 0.27 32.11 -3.08
C GLU A 403 -1.13 31.73 -2.55
N GLU A 404 -1.67 32.51 -1.61
CA GLU A 404 -2.90 32.18 -0.87
C GLU A 404 -4.11 31.89 -1.77
N GLU A 405 -4.23 32.57 -2.91
CA GLU A 405 -5.35 32.45 -3.84
C GLU A 405 -5.14 31.43 -4.95
N SER A 406 -3.94 30.85 -5.04
CA SER A 406 -3.58 29.87 -6.06
C SER A 406 -4.43 28.60 -5.98
N SER A 407 -4.50 27.89 -7.10
CA SER A 407 -5.13 26.58 -7.20
C SER A 407 -4.46 25.59 -6.27
N THR A 408 -3.13 25.67 -6.17
CA THR A 408 -2.32 24.89 -5.22
C THR A 408 -2.72 25.13 -3.76
N ALA A 409 -2.88 26.39 -3.35
CA ALA A 409 -3.33 26.71 -2.00
C ALA A 409 -4.76 26.21 -1.72
N ARG A 410 -5.67 26.38 -2.68
CA ARG A 410 -7.05 25.87 -2.58
C ARG A 410 -7.09 24.35 -2.45
N PHE A 411 -6.25 23.65 -3.20
CA PHE A 411 -6.13 22.19 -3.12
C PHE A 411 -5.60 21.75 -1.76
N ALA A 412 -4.46 22.30 -1.30
CA ALA A 412 -3.87 21.95 -0.03
C ALA A 412 -4.84 22.18 1.15
N ARG A 413 -5.52 23.33 1.19
CA ARG A 413 -6.55 23.61 2.21
C ARG A 413 -7.75 22.68 2.12
N THR A 414 -8.15 22.25 0.93
CA THR A 414 -9.27 21.30 0.79
C THR A 414 -8.88 19.90 1.26
N GLN A 415 -7.68 19.46 0.90
CA GLN A 415 -7.20 18.10 1.18
C GLN A 415 -6.73 17.90 2.64
N MET A 416 -6.54 19.00 3.38
CA MET A 416 -6.02 19.02 4.75
C MET A 416 -6.76 20.06 5.60
N ALA A 417 -8.07 20.24 5.36
CA ALA A 417 -8.87 21.34 5.92
C ALA A 417 -8.88 21.40 7.45
N ASP A 418 -8.85 20.24 8.07
CA ASP A 418 -8.93 20.02 9.51
C ASP A 418 -7.67 19.34 10.07
N PHE A 419 -6.57 19.32 9.31
CA PHE A 419 -5.33 18.71 9.76
C PHE A 419 -4.57 19.71 10.63
N VAL A 420 -4.07 19.23 11.76
CA VAL A 420 -3.36 20.05 12.74
C VAL A 420 -2.04 19.35 13.06
N HIS A 421 -0.94 20.03 12.80
CA HIS A 421 0.41 19.56 13.10
C HIS A 421 1.19 20.64 13.81
N LEU A 422 2.25 20.25 14.51
CA LEU A 422 3.00 21.15 15.37
C LEU A 422 4.49 21.15 14.98
N ASP A 423 5.13 22.31 15.07
CA ASP A 423 6.60 22.39 15.08
C ASP A 423 7.15 21.90 16.42
N LYS A 424 8.47 21.82 16.62
CA LYS A 424 9.03 21.31 17.89
C LYS A 424 8.68 22.11 19.16
N ARG A 425 8.12 23.32 19.04
CA ARG A 425 7.77 24.20 20.16
C ARG A 425 6.30 24.15 20.55
N GLY A 426 5.47 23.38 19.84
CA GLY A 426 4.02 23.38 20.09
C GLY A 426 3.23 24.28 19.18
N LYS A 427 3.88 25.01 18.27
CA LYS A 427 3.18 25.96 17.42
C LYS A 427 2.49 25.24 16.26
N PRO A 428 1.22 25.59 15.94
CA PRO A 428 0.55 25.10 14.76
C PRO A 428 1.34 25.36 13.47
N ILE A 429 1.46 24.34 12.62
CA ILE A 429 1.92 24.44 11.23
C ILE A 429 0.67 24.52 10.35
N THR A 430 0.63 25.50 9.45
CA THR A 430 -0.51 25.63 8.54
C THR A 430 -0.48 24.56 7.44
N ALA A 431 -1.65 24.22 6.89
CA ALA A 431 -1.76 23.29 5.76
C ALA A 431 -0.88 23.69 4.56
N LEU A 432 -0.72 25.00 4.30
CA LEU A 432 0.11 25.48 3.19
C LEU A 432 1.60 25.29 3.48
N GLU A 433 2.06 25.65 4.68
CA GLU A 433 3.46 25.46 5.08
C GLU A 433 3.83 23.96 5.07
N LEU A 434 2.94 23.11 5.60
CA LEU A 434 3.15 21.68 5.58
C LEU A 434 3.23 21.11 4.15
N PHE A 435 2.31 21.51 3.28
CA PHE A 435 2.31 21.06 1.89
C PHE A 435 3.56 21.52 1.14
N ALA A 436 3.99 22.78 1.33
CA ALA A 436 5.23 23.30 0.76
C ALA A 436 6.45 22.51 1.27
N SER A 437 6.52 22.22 2.58
CA SER A 437 7.59 21.40 3.19
C SER A 437 7.64 19.99 2.58
N LEU A 438 6.48 19.41 2.29
CA LEU A 438 6.37 18.11 1.63
C LEU A 438 6.85 18.16 0.17
N VAL A 439 6.49 19.20 -0.59
CA VAL A 439 6.96 19.37 -1.97
C VAL A 439 8.48 19.49 -1.99
N GLU A 440 9.06 20.36 -1.17
CA GLU A 440 10.53 20.52 -1.08
C GLU A 440 11.24 19.24 -0.62
N HIS A 441 10.59 18.46 0.24
CA HIS A 441 11.08 17.14 0.63
C HIS A 441 11.18 16.20 -0.57
N PHE A 442 10.12 16.14 -1.38
CA PHE A 442 10.17 15.35 -2.60
C PHE A 442 11.11 15.93 -3.65
N GLU A 443 11.32 17.24 -3.73
CA GLU A 443 12.31 17.84 -4.63
C GLU A 443 13.73 17.38 -4.27
N ARG A 444 14.09 17.44 -2.99
CA ARG A 444 15.37 16.90 -2.48
C ARG A 444 15.55 15.42 -2.85
N TRP A 445 14.50 14.62 -2.73
CA TRP A 445 14.53 13.21 -3.12
C TRP A 445 14.54 13.01 -4.63
N ALA A 446 13.83 13.82 -5.40
CA ALA A 446 13.80 13.74 -6.84
C ALA A 446 15.19 13.95 -7.43
N ASP A 447 15.93 14.94 -6.91
CA ASP A 447 17.32 15.19 -7.28
C ASP A 447 18.24 14.02 -6.90
N ALA A 448 18.00 13.41 -5.73
CA ALA A 448 18.78 12.26 -5.29
C ALA A 448 18.50 10.97 -6.09
N LEU A 449 17.32 10.88 -6.71
CA LEU A 449 16.87 9.69 -7.45
C LEU A 449 17.16 9.79 -8.96
N GLU A 450 17.71 10.91 -9.45
CA GLU A 450 17.88 11.25 -10.88
C GLU A 450 18.45 10.10 -11.74
N VAL A 451 19.43 9.36 -11.22
CA VAL A 451 20.11 8.25 -11.92
C VAL A 451 19.74 6.87 -11.38
N SER A 452 18.89 6.80 -10.35
CA SER A 452 18.55 5.56 -9.63
C SER A 452 17.41 4.78 -10.29
N PHE A 453 17.11 3.60 -9.75
CA PHE A 453 15.91 2.83 -10.11
C PHE A 453 14.64 3.36 -9.42
N GLY A 454 14.70 4.51 -8.77
CA GLY A 454 13.57 5.10 -8.05
C GLY A 454 13.46 4.64 -6.60
N LEU A 455 12.26 4.82 -6.05
CA LEU A 455 11.95 4.66 -4.63
C LEU A 455 10.70 3.80 -4.44
N CYS A 456 10.83 2.63 -3.83
CA CYS A 456 9.68 1.88 -3.33
C CYS A 456 9.31 2.39 -1.94
N VAL A 457 8.15 3.01 -1.81
CA VAL A 457 7.67 3.60 -0.55
C VAL A 457 6.39 2.92 -0.10
N LEU A 458 6.32 2.68 1.21
CA LEU A 458 5.09 2.35 1.92
C LEU A 458 4.88 3.45 2.94
N GLU A 459 3.72 4.09 2.96
CA GLU A 459 3.49 5.26 3.81
C GLU A 459 2.08 5.29 4.41
N VAL A 460 1.95 5.89 5.59
CA VAL A 460 0.68 6.11 6.30
C VAL A 460 0.12 7.51 6.02
N MET A 461 -1.21 7.60 5.96
CA MET A 461 -1.97 8.79 5.60
C MET A 461 -2.91 9.18 6.74
N MET A 462 -3.19 10.48 6.83
CA MET A 462 -4.18 11.03 7.75
C MET A 462 -5.54 11.16 7.03
N LEU A 463 -6.63 10.96 7.77
CA LEU A 463 -8.00 11.13 7.26
C LEU A 463 -8.61 12.44 7.77
N ASP A 464 -9.55 13.01 7.02
CA ASP A 464 -10.38 14.09 7.55
C ASP A 464 -11.39 13.58 8.60
N VAL A 465 -11.95 14.49 9.38
CA VAL A 465 -12.95 14.23 10.42
C VAL A 465 -14.18 13.53 9.82
N PRO A 466 -14.80 13.99 8.71
CA PRO A 466 -15.97 13.31 8.14
C PRO A 466 -15.71 11.86 7.74
N THR A 467 -14.55 11.58 7.13
CA THR A 467 -14.17 10.22 6.74
C THR A 467 -13.87 9.37 7.97
N THR A 468 -13.16 9.92 8.95
CA THR A 468 -12.87 9.22 10.21
C THR A 468 -14.14 8.87 10.97
N GLN A 469 -15.09 9.80 11.09
CA GLN A 469 -16.41 9.56 11.70
C GLN A 469 -17.18 8.46 10.98
N ARG A 470 -17.23 8.52 9.65
CA ARG A 470 -17.96 7.55 8.83
C ARG A 470 -17.44 6.12 9.01
N TRP A 471 -16.14 5.97 9.22
CA TRP A 471 -15.47 4.66 9.33
C TRP A 471 -14.88 4.42 10.72
N PHE A 472 -15.43 5.08 11.75
CA PHE A 472 -14.85 5.09 13.11
C PHE A 472 -14.66 3.68 13.69
N ASN A 473 -15.57 2.75 13.39
CA ASN A 473 -15.48 1.36 13.84
C ASN A 473 -14.51 0.50 13.03
N ASP A 474 -14.21 0.90 11.80
CA ASP A 474 -13.49 0.11 10.80
C ASP A 474 -12.04 0.61 10.57
N CYS A 475 -11.66 1.73 11.18
CA CYS A 475 -10.32 2.30 11.09
C CYS A 475 -9.76 2.70 12.46
N VAL A 476 -8.43 2.66 12.56
CA VAL A 476 -7.67 3.13 13.74
C VAL A 476 -7.23 4.59 13.59
N SER A 477 -7.86 5.37 12.69
CA SER A 477 -7.56 6.79 12.44
C SER A 477 -7.64 7.65 13.67
N PHE A 478 -8.73 7.56 14.43
CA PHE A 478 -8.88 8.38 15.62
C PHE A 478 -7.68 8.34 16.58
N PRO A 479 -7.28 7.19 17.14
CA PRO A 479 -6.21 7.14 18.13
C PRO A 479 -4.83 7.45 17.53
N LEU A 480 -4.55 6.93 16.33
CA LEU A 480 -3.25 7.14 15.67
C LEU A 480 -3.06 8.58 15.20
N ASP A 481 -4.05 9.17 14.53
CA ASP A 481 -3.96 10.56 14.06
C ASP A 481 -3.72 11.51 15.23
N PHE A 482 -4.37 11.25 16.38
CA PHE A 482 -4.19 12.06 17.57
C PHE A 482 -2.75 11.99 18.10
N VAL A 483 -2.26 10.78 18.41
CA VAL A 483 -0.92 10.62 19.01
C VAL A 483 0.17 11.08 18.07
N GLN A 484 0.06 10.78 16.77
CA GLN A 484 1.05 11.15 15.76
C GLN A 484 1.10 12.67 15.51
N CYS A 485 -0.05 13.36 15.52
CA CYS A 485 -0.03 14.83 15.46
C CYS A 485 0.63 15.45 16.69
N LEU A 486 0.34 14.90 17.87
CA LEU A 486 0.89 15.42 19.13
C LEU A 486 2.39 15.10 19.27
N SER A 487 2.83 13.97 18.71
CA SER A 487 4.23 13.53 18.64
C SER A 487 5.02 14.07 17.45
N ARG A 488 4.53 15.14 16.80
CA ARG A 488 5.25 15.87 15.73
C ARG A 488 5.49 15.05 14.46
N GLN A 489 4.53 14.23 14.09
CA GLN A 489 4.53 13.56 12.80
C GLN A 489 3.64 14.30 11.79
N TYR A 490 4.03 14.22 10.53
CA TYR A 490 3.60 15.12 9.45
C TYR A 490 2.84 14.36 8.36
N MET A 491 1.82 13.61 8.79
CA MET A 491 0.97 12.85 7.89
C MET A 491 0.05 13.76 7.07
N VAL A 492 -0.01 13.53 5.77
CA VAL A 492 -0.93 14.23 4.88
C VAL A 492 -1.98 13.27 4.31
N SER A 493 -2.96 13.80 3.58
CA SER A 493 -3.90 12.93 2.85
C SER A 493 -3.20 12.27 1.68
N ALA A 494 -3.69 11.12 1.23
CA ALA A 494 -3.09 10.40 0.10
C ALA A 494 -3.02 11.26 -1.17
N ALA A 495 -4.04 12.10 -1.42
CA ALA A 495 -4.06 13.03 -2.55
C ALA A 495 -3.00 14.13 -2.41
N ALA A 496 -2.80 14.69 -1.21
CA ALA A 496 -1.74 15.66 -0.95
C ALA A 496 -0.34 15.02 -1.10
N PHE A 497 -0.13 13.81 -0.57
CA PHE A 497 1.13 13.07 -0.76
C PHE A 497 1.47 12.89 -2.24
N THR A 498 0.48 12.43 -3.02
CA THR A 498 0.65 12.14 -4.45
C THR A 498 0.87 13.41 -5.27
N MET A 499 0.14 14.49 -4.97
CA MET A 499 0.36 15.78 -5.62
C MET A 499 1.74 16.36 -5.29
N GLY A 500 2.16 16.29 -4.02
CA GLY A 500 3.48 16.78 -3.60
C GLY A 500 4.62 16.08 -4.33
N ALA A 501 4.55 14.75 -4.47
CA ALA A 501 5.50 13.97 -5.25
C ALA A 501 5.49 14.36 -6.74
N ALA A 502 4.30 14.50 -7.34
CA ALA A 502 4.16 14.85 -8.75
C ALA A 502 4.70 16.25 -9.09
N MET A 503 4.55 17.21 -8.17
CA MET A 503 5.11 18.57 -8.29
C MET A 503 6.64 18.58 -8.24
N ALA A 504 7.26 17.59 -7.59
CA ALA A 504 8.70 17.35 -7.61
C ALA A 504 9.19 16.54 -8.83
N GLY A 505 8.26 16.07 -9.67
CA GLY A 505 8.56 15.21 -10.82
C GLY A 505 8.73 13.73 -10.47
N LEU A 506 8.20 13.29 -9.32
CA LEU A 506 8.14 11.89 -8.93
C LEU A 506 6.73 11.35 -9.21
N LEU A 507 6.63 10.37 -10.11
CA LEU A 507 5.37 9.68 -10.41
C LEU A 507 5.53 8.17 -10.16
N PRO A 508 4.43 7.45 -9.89
CA PRO A 508 4.43 6.00 -9.93
C PRO A 508 5.02 5.45 -11.23
N ALA A 509 5.83 4.40 -11.14
CA ALA A 509 6.32 3.66 -12.30
C ALA A 509 5.16 3.02 -13.09
N ASP A 510 4.13 2.58 -12.38
CA ASP A 510 2.84 2.15 -12.94
C ASP A 510 1.72 2.57 -11.98
N PHE A 511 0.83 3.46 -12.42
CA PHE A 511 -0.34 3.89 -11.64
C PHE A 511 -1.27 2.74 -11.26
N ARG A 512 -1.29 1.67 -12.05
CA ARG A 512 -2.11 0.47 -11.79
C ARG A 512 -1.50 -0.42 -10.69
N ALA A 513 -0.20 -0.28 -10.44
CA ALA A 513 0.50 -1.02 -9.39
C ALA A 513 0.37 -0.36 -8.01
N VAL A 514 -0.14 0.88 -7.93
CA VAL A 514 -0.31 1.57 -6.65
C VAL A 514 -1.36 0.87 -5.79
N GLU A 515 -0.92 0.40 -4.64
CA GLU A 515 -1.74 -0.28 -3.64
C GLU A 515 -2.20 0.71 -2.57
N THR A 516 -3.46 0.59 -2.15
CA THR A 516 -4.12 1.51 -1.21
C THR A 516 -4.84 0.72 -0.14
N TYR A 517 -4.81 1.17 1.12
CA TYR A 517 -5.45 0.43 2.21
C TYR A 517 -6.51 1.26 2.94
N PRO A 518 -7.68 0.67 3.24
CA PRO A 518 -8.09 -0.70 2.89
C PRO A 518 -8.22 -0.92 1.38
N GLU A 519 -7.97 -2.14 0.92
CA GLU A 519 -8.00 -2.51 -0.49
C GLU A 519 -9.40 -2.21 -1.06
N HIS A 520 -9.46 -1.51 -2.20
CA HIS A 520 -10.71 -1.04 -2.81
C HIS A 520 -11.60 -0.20 -1.86
N GLY A 521 -11.00 0.37 -0.81
CA GLY A 521 -11.65 1.17 0.21
C GLY A 521 -12.21 2.49 -0.32
N ARG A 522 -13.15 3.08 0.42
CA ARG A 522 -13.63 4.45 0.19
C ARG A 522 -12.80 5.51 0.90
N TYR A 523 -11.69 5.11 1.52
CA TYR A 523 -10.72 5.99 2.15
C TYR A 523 -9.34 5.35 1.98
N ASN A 524 -8.29 6.14 2.13
CA ASN A 524 -6.93 5.66 2.03
C ASN A 524 -6.13 6.08 3.27
N ARG A 525 -5.73 5.07 4.04
CA ARG A 525 -4.89 5.19 5.23
C ARG A 525 -3.45 4.82 4.99
N MET A 526 -3.15 4.01 3.97
CA MET A 526 -1.79 3.60 3.65
C MET A 526 -1.64 3.44 2.14
N LEU A 527 -0.47 3.80 1.62
CA LEU A 527 -0.15 3.80 0.20
C LEU A 527 1.15 3.03 -0.02
N SER A 528 1.17 2.11 -0.98
CA SER A 528 2.41 1.48 -1.45
C SER A 528 2.61 1.71 -2.94
N GLN A 529 3.77 2.26 -3.31
CA GLN A 529 4.08 2.61 -4.69
C GLN A 529 5.58 2.62 -4.98
N HIS A 530 5.92 2.47 -6.25
CA HIS A 530 7.27 2.68 -6.76
C HIS A 530 7.34 4.02 -7.48
N LEU A 531 7.93 5.03 -6.84
CA LEU A 531 8.12 6.37 -7.40
C LEU A 531 9.40 6.42 -8.24
N VAL A 532 9.31 7.09 -9.38
CA VAL A 532 10.40 7.27 -10.34
C VAL A 532 10.42 8.70 -10.84
N LYS A 533 11.63 9.23 -11.02
CA LYS A 533 11.83 10.57 -11.59
C LYS A 533 11.32 10.59 -13.03
N ARG A 534 10.57 11.64 -13.37
CA ARG A 534 10.19 12.00 -14.73
C ARG A 534 10.93 13.27 -15.13
N PRO A 535 11.19 13.49 -16.44
CA PRO A 535 11.81 14.71 -16.91
C PRO A 535 10.87 15.93 -16.82
N PHE A 536 9.58 15.70 -16.54
CA PHE A 536 8.56 16.72 -16.37
C PHE A 536 7.95 16.65 -14.97
N ARG A 537 7.22 17.70 -14.60
CA ARG A 537 6.45 17.79 -13.35
C ARG A 537 4.97 17.91 -13.68
N LEU A 538 4.11 17.36 -12.83
CA LEU A 538 2.67 17.59 -12.91
C LEU A 538 2.27 18.49 -11.74
N ARG A 539 1.48 19.52 -12.04
CA ARG A 539 0.95 20.45 -11.04
C ARG A 539 -0.45 20.90 -11.40
N LEU A 540 -1.11 21.60 -10.48
CA LEU A 540 -2.37 22.26 -10.76
C LEU A 540 -2.16 23.41 -11.76
N ALA A 541 -3.13 23.56 -12.66
CA ALA A 541 -3.16 24.65 -13.61
C ALA A 541 -3.52 25.95 -12.87
N GLU A 542 -2.76 27.01 -13.11
CA GLU A 542 -3.01 28.32 -12.54
C GLU A 542 -3.59 29.28 -13.58
N VAL A 543 -4.33 30.30 -13.16
CA VAL A 543 -4.85 31.35 -14.08
C VAL A 543 -3.70 32.06 -14.80
N ALA A 544 -2.52 32.13 -14.17
CA ALA A 544 -1.30 32.66 -14.79
C ALA A 544 -0.83 31.84 -16.01
N ASP A 545 -1.20 30.56 -16.12
CA ASP A 545 -0.84 29.71 -17.26
C ASP A 545 -1.68 30.00 -18.52
N LEU A 546 -2.71 30.85 -18.44
CA LEU A 546 -3.74 31.01 -19.46
C LEU A 546 -3.19 31.27 -20.88
N GLN A 547 -2.14 32.08 -21.01
CA GLN A 547 -1.54 32.35 -22.33
C GLN A 547 -0.82 31.12 -22.90
N SER A 548 -0.07 30.40 -22.07
CA SER A 548 0.56 29.13 -22.44
C SER A 548 -0.47 28.08 -22.84
N LEU A 549 -1.61 28.05 -22.12
CA LEU A 549 -2.71 27.13 -22.41
C LEU A 549 -3.42 27.43 -23.72
N VAL A 550 -3.63 28.71 -24.05
CA VAL A 550 -4.14 29.12 -25.38
C VAL A 550 -3.20 28.61 -26.47
N HIS A 551 -1.89 28.79 -26.29
CA HIS A 551 -0.92 28.32 -27.27
C HIS A 551 -0.92 26.79 -27.43
N VAL A 552 -0.98 26.03 -26.33
CA VAL A 552 -1.08 24.57 -26.38
C VAL A 552 -2.38 24.12 -27.06
N GLU A 553 -3.50 24.79 -26.79
CA GLU A 553 -4.80 24.50 -27.41
C GLU A 553 -4.77 24.76 -28.93
N GLU A 554 -4.17 25.88 -29.36
CA GLU A 554 -4.02 26.25 -30.77
C GLU A 554 -3.24 25.21 -31.58
N LEU A 555 -2.21 24.61 -30.96
CA LEU A 555 -1.37 23.60 -31.58
C LEU A 555 -2.01 22.20 -31.54
N ALA A 556 -2.77 21.88 -30.49
CA ALA A 556 -3.34 20.55 -30.29
C ALA A 556 -4.65 20.33 -31.06
N TRP A 557 -5.44 21.39 -31.32
CA TRP A 557 -6.79 21.28 -31.87
C TRP A 557 -7.00 22.08 -33.17
N PRO A 558 -7.85 21.60 -34.10
CA PRO A 558 -8.29 22.40 -35.24
C PRO A 558 -9.00 23.69 -34.80
N LYS A 559 -8.87 24.77 -35.57
CA LYS A 559 -9.36 26.12 -35.22
C LYS A 559 -10.81 26.18 -34.72
N GLN A 560 -11.71 25.44 -35.37
CA GLN A 560 -13.13 25.40 -35.00
C GLN A 560 -13.39 24.67 -33.66
N MET A 561 -12.44 23.85 -33.21
CA MET A 561 -12.58 23.03 -32.01
C MET A 561 -11.88 23.61 -30.77
N GLN A 562 -11.07 24.66 -30.94
CA GLN A 562 -10.29 25.28 -29.87
C GLN A 562 -11.19 25.99 -28.85
N GLY A 563 -10.89 25.84 -27.55
CA GLY A 563 -11.45 26.73 -26.54
C GLY A 563 -10.93 28.16 -26.69
N SER A 564 -11.82 29.15 -26.66
CA SER A 564 -11.39 30.56 -26.61
C SER A 564 -10.72 30.88 -25.26
N LEU A 565 -9.97 31.98 -25.20
CA LEU A 565 -9.36 32.45 -23.95
C LEU A 565 -10.37 32.52 -22.79
N GLU A 566 -11.60 32.96 -23.07
CA GLU A 566 -12.66 33.05 -22.06
C GLU A 566 -13.18 31.67 -21.65
N VAL A 567 -13.28 30.71 -22.57
CA VAL A 567 -13.63 29.32 -22.24
C VAL A 567 -12.56 28.71 -21.33
N LEU A 568 -11.27 28.88 -21.67
CA LEU A 568 -10.17 28.35 -20.89
C LEU A 568 -10.08 28.99 -19.50
N ARG A 569 -10.24 30.32 -19.41
CA ARG A 569 -10.32 31.04 -18.12
C ARG A 569 -11.44 30.48 -17.25
N ARG A 570 -12.66 30.35 -17.80
CA ARG A 570 -13.81 29.81 -17.06
C ARG A 570 -13.57 28.38 -16.55
N ARG A 571 -12.83 27.53 -17.27
CA ARG A 571 -12.45 26.18 -16.78
C ARG A 571 -11.57 26.26 -15.54
N LEU A 572 -10.56 27.13 -15.56
CA LEU A 572 -9.63 27.31 -14.45
C LEU A 572 -10.31 27.90 -13.22
N GLU A 573 -11.13 28.95 -13.41
CA GLU A 573 -11.82 29.64 -12.31
C GLU A 573 -12.96 28.81 -11.71
N ALA A 574 -13.70 28.05 -12.53
CA ALA A 574 -14.79 27.21 -12.04
C ALA A 574 -14.27 26.01 -11.24
N SER A 575 -13.17 25.37 -11.67
CA SER A 575 -12.64 24.17 -11.01
C SER A 575 -11.13 24.24 -10.74
N PRO A 576 -10.68 25.18 -9.89
CA PRO A 576 -9.24 25.45 -9.71
C PRO A 576 -8.47 24.24 -9.19
N THR A 577 -9.09 23.39 -8.37
CA THR A 577 -8.40 22.26 -7.72
C THR A 577 -8.38 20.97 -8.52
N THR A 578 -8.88 20.96 -9.77
CA THR A 578 -8.94 19.74 -10.59
C THR A 578 -8.19 19.82 -11.90
N ASN A 579 -7.93 21.00 -12.45
CA ASN A 579 -7.21 21.13 -13.72
C ASN A 579 -5.70 20.88 -13.51
N LEU A 580 -5.10 20.08 -14.40
CA LEU A 580 -3.69 19.67 -14.31
C LEU A 580 -2.90 20.14 -15.51
N VAL A 581 -1.67 20.58 -15.29
CA VAL A 581 -0.70 20.86 -16.36
C VAL A 581 0.55 20.00 -16.19
N CYS A 582 1.15 19.70 -17.33
CA CYS A 582 2.50 19.15 -17.41
C CYS A 582 3.47 20.28 -17.70
N GLU A 583 4.47 20.43 -16.83
CA GLU A 583 5.52 21.42 -16.95
C GLU A 583 6.87 20.74 -17.25
N LEU A 584 7.55 21.25 -18.28
CA LEU A 584 8.88 20.82 -18.68
C LEU A 584 9.78 22.06 -18.79
N GLU A 585 10.87 22.10 -18.03
CA GLU A 585 11.81 23.23 -17.99
C GLU A 585 11.12 24.60 -17.76
N GLY A 586 10.15 24.66 -16.84
CA GLY A 586 9.41 25.90 -16.54
C GLY A 586 8.33 26.26 -17.55
N ARG A 587 8.08 25.43 -18.58
CA ARG A 587 7.08 25.69 -19.63
C ARG A 587 5.93 24.69 -19.54
N VAL A 588 4.70 25.20 -19.60
CA VAL A 588 3.50 24.36 -19.73
C VAL A 588 3.44 23.79 -21.14
N VAL A 589 3.49 22.46 -21.25
CA VAL A 589 3.53 21.73 -22.53
C VAL A 589 2.33 20.81 -22.74
N ALA A 590 1.54 20.54 -21.70
CA ALA A 590 0.28 19.82 -21.82
C ALA A 590 -0.68 20.20 -20.70
N VAL A 591 -1.98 19.96 -20.91
CA VAL A 591 -3.04 20.23 -19.95
C VAL A 591 -4.12 19.15 -20.00
N LEU A 592 -4.68 18.83 -18.83
CA LEU A 592 -5.91 18.06 -18.66
C LEU A 592 -6.90 18.92 -17.88
N TYR A 593 -7.99 19.28 -18.54
CA TYR A 593 -9.10 20.00 -17.91
C TYR A 593 -10.09 19.01 -17.29
N MET A 594 -10.48 19.27 -16.04
CA MET A 594 -11.42 18.45 -15.29
C MET A 594 -12.40 19.33 -14.51
N GLN A 595 -13.49 18.74 -14.06
CA GLN A 595 -14.40 19.37 -13.12
C GLN A 595 -15.23 18.34 -12.36
N ARG A 596 -15.81 18.73 -11.23
CA ARG A 596 -16.81 17.93 -10.52
C ARG A 596 -18.22 18.30 -11.00
N ILE A 597 -19.08 17.29 -11.18
CA ILE A 597 -20.52 17.44 -11.51
C ILE A 597 -21.38 16.53 -10.62
N GLU A 598 -22.66 16.86 -10.47
CA GLU A 598 -23.57 16.11 -9.58
C GLU A 598 -24.06 14.79 -10.17
N SER A 599 -24.37 14.79 -11.48
CA SER A 599 -24.93 13.61 -12.16
C SER A 599 -24.70 13.65 -13.67
N LEU A 600 -24.86 12.50 -14.33
CA LEU A 600 -24.79 12.37 -15.79
C LEU A 600 -25.92 13.09 -16.54
N ALA A 601 -27.01 13.46 -15.86
CA ALA A 601 -28.16 14.14 -16.48
C ALA A 601 -27.82 15.57 -16.91
N VAL A 602 -26.83 16.19 -16.25
CA VAL A 602 -26.41 17.56 -16.59
C VAL A 602 -25.84 17.63 -18.02
N LEU A 603 -25.27 16.53 -18.52
CA LEU A 603 -24.70 16.46 -19.88
C LEU A 603 -25.73 16.66 -20.99
N ASP A 604 -27.03 16.43 -20.72
CA ASP A 604 -28.08 16.57 -21.74
C ASP A 604 -28.46 18.04 -22.02
N GLY A 605 -28.07 18.97 -21.13
CA GLY A 605 -28.43 20.39 -21.21
C GLY A 605 -27.26 21.34 -21.44
N VAL A 606 -26.03 20.82 -21.59
CA VAL A 606 -24.82 21.65 -21.70
C VAL A 606 -24.02 21.31 -22.96
N GLN A 607 -23.40 22.33 -23.55
CA GLN A 607 -22.49 22.18 -24.69
C GLN A 607 -21.03 22.22 -24.21
N PHE A 608 -20.13 21.61 -24.98
CA PHE A 608 -18.70 21.45 -24.68
C PHE A 608 -18.01 22.76 -24.29
N MET A 609 -18.32 23.87 -24.97
CA MET A 609 -17.73 25.18 -24.70
C MET A 609 -18.26 25.84 -23.41
N ASP A 610 -19.38 25.35 -22.87
CA ASP A 610 -20.01 25.87 -21.66
C ASP A 610 -20.10 24.84 -20.51
N VAL A 611 -19.42 23.69 -20.62
CA VAL A 611 -19.50 22.63 -19.57
C VAL A 611 -19.18 23.13 -18.16
N SER A 612 -18.41 24.21 -18.02
CA SER A 612 -18.12 24.82 -16.72
C SER A 612 -19.37 25.29 -15.96
N SER A 613 -20.49 25.56 -16.64
CA SER A 613 -21.77 25.92 -16.00
C SER A 613 -22.39 24.75 -15.23
N ALA A 614 -21.97 23.52 -15.51
CA ALA A 614 -22.36 22.30 -14.80
C ALA A 614 -21.55 22.03 -13.52
N HIS A 615 -20.50 22.82 -13.24
CA HIS A 615 -19.61 22.54 -12.12
C HIS A 615 -20.35 22.58 -10.78
N SER A 616 -20.14 21.55 -9.96
CA SER A 616 -20.55 21.50 -8.57
C SER A 616 -19.34 21.14 -7.70
N PRO A 617 -18.88 22.01 -6.79
CA PRO A 617 -17.72 21.74 -5.94
C PRO A 617 -17.82 20.46 -5.11
N ARG A 618 -19.06 20.03 -4.79
CA ARG A 618 -19.36 18.80 -4.04
C ARG A 618 -19.91 17.67 -4.94
N GLY A 619 -19.84 17.84 -6.26
CA GLY A 619 -20.25 16.84 -7.23
C GLY A 619 -19.52 15.52 -7.03
N ARG A 620 -20.23 14.39 -7.16
CA ARG A 620 -19.67 13.06 -6.90
C ARG A 620 -19.03 12.42 -8.13
N LEU A 621 -19.21 13.02 -9.30
CA LEU A 621 -18.60 12.58 -10.55
C LEU A 621 -17.49 13.57 -10.93
N LEU A 622 -16.30 13.06 -11.22
CA LEU A 622 -15.24 13.85 -11.84
C LEU A 622 -15.35 13.69 -13.36
N GLN A 623 -15.57 14.79 -14.07
CA GLN A 623 -15.63 14.83 -15.53
C GLN A 623 -14.26 15.21 -16.09
N LEU A 624 -13.70 14.34 -16.94
CA LEU A 624 -12.61 14.69 -17.86
C LEU A 624 -13.21 15.50 -19.01
N ILE A 625 -12.71 16.72 -19.21
CA ILE A 625 -13.22 17.66 -20.22
C ILE A 625 -12.40 17.56 -21.52
N SER A 626 -11.10 17.84 -21.44
CA SER A 626 -10.21 17.88 -22.61
C SER A 626 -8.77 17.66 -22.20
N ILE A 627 -7.99 17.04 -23.08
CA ILE A 627 -6.53 16.91 -22.97
C ILE A 627 -5.91 17.56 -24.20
N ALA A 628 -4.94 18.45 -23.99
CA ALA A 628 -4.18 19.06 -25.06
C ALA A 628 -2.68 18.88 -24.76
N VAL A 629 -1.91 18.49 -25.78
CA VAL A 629 -0.47 18.24 -25.68
C VAL A 629 0.22 18.96 -26.82
N HIS A 630 1.26 19.72 -26.50
CA HIS A 630 2.09 20.38 -27.50
C HIS A 630 2.75 19.33 -28.42
N PRO A 631 2.58 19.41 -29.76
CA PRO A 631 2.97 18.36 -30.70
C PRO A 631 4.43 17.90 -30.63
N ASP A 632 5.36 18.82 -30.38
CA ASP A 632 6.80 18.51 -30.24
C ASP A 632 7.10 17.51 -29.12
N PHE A 633 6.19 17.35 -28.15
CA PHE A 633 6.33 16.43 -27.02
C PHE A 633 5.41 15.21 -27.12
N ALA A 634 4.77 14.97 -28.27
CA ALA A 634 3.86 13.84 -28.46
C ALA A 634 4.54 12.47 -28.20
N GLY A 635 5.85 12.36 -28.43
CA GLY A 635 6.64 11.15 -28.17
C GLY A 635 6.83 10.80 -26.69
N MET A 636 6.50 11.71 -25.76
CA MET A 636 6.66 11.51 -24.31
C MET A 636 5.40 10.94 -23.63
N ASN A 637 4.32 10.67 -24.38
CA ASN A 637 3.05 10.15 -23.85
C ASN A 637 2.39 11.04 -22.76
N LEU A 638 2.62 12.36 -22.77
CA LEU A 638 2.16 13.28 -21.72
C LEU A 638 0.64 13.25 -21.50
N GLY A 639 -0.15 13.07 -22.57
CA GLY A 639 -1.60 12.95 -22.45
C GLY A 639 -2.03 11.70 -21.66
N ARG A 640 -1.30 10.59 -21.80
CA ARG A 640 -1.53 9.37 -21.03
C ARG A 640 -1.16 9.56 -19.56
N GLU A 641 0.01 10.14 -19.29
CA GLU A 641 0.49 10.44 -17.95
C GLU A 641 -0.48 11.36 -17.18
N LEU A 642 -0.95 12.45 -17.81
CA LEU A 642 -1.96 13.34 -17.22
C LEU A 642 -3.27 12.61 -16.91
N LYS A 643 -3.78 11.80 -17.85
CA LYS A 643 -5.02 11.03 -17.65
C LYS A 643 -4.86 10.03 -16.51
N GLU A 644 -3.79 9.23 -16.50
CA GLU A 644 -3.55 8.23 -15.47
C GLU A 644 -3.37 8.88 -14.09
N PHE A 645 -2.67 10.02 -14.02
CA PHE A 645 -2.54 10.80 -12.79
C PHE A 645 -3.89 11.37 -12.31
N GLY A 646 -4.70 11.94 -13.21
CA GLY A 646 -6.04 12.43 -12.89
C GLY A 646 -6.99 11.33 -12.37
N LEU A 647 -6.96 10.15 -13.01
CA LEU A 647 -7.68 8.96 -12.54
C LEU A 647 -7.18 8.48 -11.18
N HIS A 648 -5.86 8.54 -10.96
CA HIS A 648 -5.25 8.15 -9.70
C HIS A 648 -5.65 9.09 -8.56
N LEU A 649 -5.60 10.41 -8.74
CA LEU A 649 -6.09 11.38 -7.76
C LEU A 649 -7.58 11.16 -7.44
N ALA A 650 -8.40 10.90 -8.47
CA ALA A 650 -9.81 10.59 -8.27
C ALA A 650 -10.04 9.34 -7.42
N ARG A 651 -9.21 8.30 -7.58
CA ARG A 651 -9.26 7.07 -6.76
C ARG A 651 -8.94 7.35 -5.29
N LEU A 652 -8.11 8.36 -5.00
CA LEU A 652 -7.69 8.72 -3.63
C LEU A 652 -8.70 9.61 -2.90
N ASP A 653 -9.59 10.29 -3.62
CA ASP A 653 -10.63 11.14 -3.04
C ASP A 653 -11.88 10.32 -2.67
N SER A 654 -12.17 10.22 -1.37
CA SER A 654 -13.31 9.47 -0.82
C SER A 654 -14.67 9.99 -1.27
N THR A 655 -14.73 11.24 -1.72
CA THR A 655 -15.94 11.96 -2.14
C THR A 655 -16.27 11.76 -3.61
N ILE A 656 -15.35 11.21 -4.40
CA ILE A 656 -15.55 10.88 -5.81
C ILE A 656 -16.05 9.43 -5.94
N GLU A 657 -17.18 9.26 -6.62
CA GLU A 657 -17.79 7.95 -6.87
C GLU A 657 -17.34 7.33 -8.19
N ARG A 658 -17.10 8.16 -9.20
CA ARG A 658 -16.77 7.72 -10.56
C ARG A 658 -16.13 8.85 -11.35
N VAL A 659 -15.26 8.48 -12.30
CA VAL A 659 -14.75 9.41 -13.31
C VAL A 659 -15.51 9.17 -14.61
N ILE A 660 -15.92 10.25 -15.27
CA ILE A 660 -16.64 10.21 -16.55
C ILE A 660 -15.94 11.11 -17.55
N GLY A 661 -16.19 10.91 -18.84
CA GLY A 661 -15.71 11.81 -19.90
C GLY A 661 -16.71 11.83 -21.04
N VAL A 662 -16.72 12.92 -21.79
CA VAL A 662 -17.46 12.98 -23.07
C VAL A 662 -16.43 13.12 -24.17
N THR A 663 -16.10 12.00 -24.78
CA THR A 663 -15.09 11.91 -25.85
C THR A 663 -15.76 11.93 -27.23
N ARG A 664 -14.99 11.68 -28.27
CA ARG A 664 -15.45 11.62 -29.67
C ARG A 664 -14.85 10.43 -30.38
N CYS A 665 -15.41 10.05 -31.53
CA CYS A 665 -14.73 9.11 -32.40
C CYS A 665 -13.57 9.82 -33.13
N SER A 666 -12.57 9.02 -33.50
CA SER A 666 -11.44 9.44 -34.32
C SER A 666 -11.84 9.60 -35.80
N LYS A 667 -10.88 9.96 -36.66
CA LYS A 667 -11.13 10.21 -38.10
C LYS A 667 -11.62 8.95 -38.84
N GLU A 668 -11.34 7.78 -38.28
CA GLU A 668 -11.71 6.44 -38.74
C GLU A 668 -13.24 6.28 -38.82
N PHE A 669 -13.99 6.95 -37.94
CA PHE A 669 -15.45 6.96 -37.97
C PHE A 669 -16.02 7.60 -39.24
N ARG A 670 -15.33 8.60 -39.83
CA ARG A 670 -15.79 9.25 -41.07
C ARG A 670 -15.90 8.28 -42.26
N GLN A 671 -15.21 7.15 -42.18
CA GLN A 671 -15.19 6.13 -43.22
C GLN A 671 -16.18 4.99 -42.94
N TYR A 672 -16.90 5.04 -41.81
CA TYR A 672 -17.86 4.02 -41.42
C TYR A 672 -19.25 4.35 -41.98
N ASP A 673 -19.80 3.41 -42.75
CA ASP A 673 -21.14 3.50 -43.32
C ASP A 673 -22.14 2.84 -42.36
N GLY A 674 -22.55 3.57 -41.31
CA GLY A 674 -23.48 3.10 -40.28
C GLY A 674 -23.63 4.05 -39.10
N PRO A 675 -24.55 3.77 -38.16
CA PRO A 675 -24.79 4.64 -37.01
C PRO A 675 -23.61 4.62 -36.02
N MET A 676 -23.33 5.77 -35.40
CA MET A 676 -22.24 5.91 -34.42
C MET A 676 -22.37 4.93 -33.24
N SER A 677 -23.59 4.62 -32.81
CA SER A 677 -23.82 3.67 -31.72
C SER A 677 -23.27 2.28 -32.02
N GLU A 678 -23.43 1.78 -33.25
CA GLU A 678 -22.86 0.50 -33.67
C GLU A 678 -21.34 0.56 -33.74
N TYR A 679 -20.79 1.65 -34.27
CA TYR A 679 -19.34 1.86 -34.36
C TYR A 679 -18.68 1.85 -32.98
N VAL A 680 -19.25 2.60 -32.02
CA VAL A 680 -18.75 2.67 -30.64
C VAL A 680 -18.90 1.31 -29.94
N ASN A 681 -20.05 0.65 -30.06
CA ASN A 681 -20.24 -0.69 -29.48
C ASN A 681 -19.26 -1.72 -30.06
N ALA A 682 -18.96 -1.65 -31.37
CA ALA A 682 -17.96 -2.50 -32.01
C ALA A 682 -16.57 -2.26 -31.42
N HIS A 683 -16.23 -1.02 -31.06
CA HIS A 683 -14.98 -0.74 -30.37
C HIS A 683 -14.91 -1.37 -28.97
N PHE A 684 -15.89 -1.09 -28.11
CA PHE A 684 -15.88 -1.56 -26.72
C PHE A 684 -16.12 -3.08 -26.58
N SER A 685 -16.58 -3.74 -27.64
CA SER A 685 -16.64 -5.22 -27.73
C SER A 685 -15.38 -5.86 -28.32
N GLY A 686 -14.41 -5.06 -28.78
CA GLY A 686 -13.17 -5.52 -29.40
C GLY A 686 -13.30 -5.94 -30.86
N ALA A 687 -14.45 -5.71 -31.51
CA ALA A 687 -14.66 -6.00 -32.92
C ALA A 687 -14.02 -4.94 -33.85
N ARG A 688 -13.69 -3.76 -33.32
CA ARG A 688 -13.07 -2.65 -34.04
C ARG A 688 -12.14 -1.86 -33.12
N THR A 689 -11.20 -1.11 -33.70
CA THR A 689 -10.39 -0.16 -32.94
C THR A 689 -10.61 1.26 -33.48
N ASP A 690 -10.83 2.21 -32.58
CA ASP A 690 -10.86 3.65 -32.85
C ASP A 690 -9.81 4.29 -31.95
N SER A 691 -8.88 5.10 -32.48
CA SER A 691 -7.71 5.54 -31.71
C SER A 691 -8.07 6.45 -30.54
N THR A 692 -9.12 7.27 -30.68
CA THR A 692 -9.56 8.18 -29.62
C THR A 692 -10.29 7.41 -28.53
N LEU A 693 -11.14 6.45 -28.90
CA LEU A 693 -11.81 5.59 -27.93
C LEU A 693 -10.81 4.64 -27.23
N ASP A 694 -9.81 4.13 -27.96
CA ASP A 694 -8.76 3.24 -27.46
C ASP A 694 -7.90 3.90 -26.39
N PHE A 695 -7.59 5.19 -26.57
CA PHE A 695 -6.92 6.01 -25.56
C PHE A 695 -7.66 5.98 -24.21
N HIS A 696 -8.98 5.80 -24.20
CA HIS A 696 -9.78 5.70 -22.98
C HIS A 696 -10.02 4.24 -22.55
N SER A 697 -10.39 3.35 -23.48
CA SER A 697 -10.76 1.96 -23.17
C SER A 697 -9.57 1.12 -22.70
N SER A 698 -8.35 1.39 -23.19
CA SER A 698 -7.10 0.80 -22.68
C SER A 698 -6.82 1.14 -21.21
N ALA A 699 -7.38 2.25 -20.72
CA ALA A 699 -7.36 2.64 -19.31
C ALA A 699 -8.64 2.24 -18.57
N GLY A 700 -9.37 1.25 -19.07
CA GLY A 700 -10.55 0.67 -18.42
C GLY A 700 -11.83 1.49 -18.54
N ALA A 701 -11.88 2.49 -19.42
CA ALA A 701 -13.13 3.19 -19.70
C ALA A 701 -14.17 2.25 -20.31
N GLN A 702 -15.43 2.46 -19.97
CA GLN A 702 -16.57 1.76 -20.53
C GLN A 702 -17.50 2.75 -21.23
N PHE A 703 -18.11 2.31 -22.33
CA PHE A 703 -19.17 3.06 -22.99
C PHE A 703 -20.42 3.15 -22.12
N VAL A 704 -20.99 4.35 -22.00
CA VAL A 704 -22.24 4.60 -21.26
C VAL A 704 -23.39 4.88 -22.22
N ARG A 705 -23.27 5.96 -23.01
CA ARG A 705 -24.30 6.40 -23.98
C ARG A 705 -23.75 7.46 -24.94
N LEU A 706 -24.52 7.79 -25.97
CA LEU A 706 -24.28 8.97 -26.80
C LEU A 706 -24.98 10.21 -26.21
N VAL A 707 -24.47 11.39 -26.53
CA VAL A 707 -25.09 12.69 -26.22
C VAL A 707 -25.05 13.58 -27.45
N GLU A 708 -26.22 13.79 -28.06
CA GLU A 708 -26.35 14.57 -29.29
C GLU A 708 -26.19 16.07 -29.02
N GLY A 709 -25.60 16.80 -29.98
CA GLY A 709 -25.45 18.26 -29.89
C GLY A 709 -24.48 18.74 -28.81
N PHE A 710 -23.71 17.84 -28.18
CA PHE A 710 -22.78 18.18 -27.11
C PHE A 710 -21.64 19.08 -27.60
N ARG A 711 -21.10 18.88 -28.81
CA ARG A 711 -20.04 19.72 -29.38
C ARG A 711 -20.38 20.11 -30.82
N PRO A 712 -21.26 21.10 -31.05
CA PRO A 712 -21.72 21.46 -32.40
C PRO A 712 -20.59 21.77 -33.40
N GLU A 713 -19.42 22.17 -32.92
CA GLU A 713 -18.24 22.45 -33.73
C GLU A 713 -17.58 21.18 -34.31
N ASP A 714 -17.88 20.00 -33.75
CA ASP A 714 -17.41 18.69 -34.21
C ASP A 714 -18.26 18.16 -35.37
N THR A 715 -18.09 18.78 -36.53
CA THR A 715 -18.80 18.38 -37.76
C THR A 715 -18.49 16.94 -38.19
N ASP A 716 -17.34 16.37 -37.80
CA ASP A 716 -16.95 14.99 -38.14
C ASP A 716 -17.82 13.94 -37.45
N ASN A 717 -18.28 14.26 -36.26
CA ASN A 717 -19.09 13.40 -35.41
C ASN A 717 -20.56 13.86 -35.36
N GLY A 718 -20.97 14.81 -36.23
CA GLY A 718 -22.31 15.40 -36.22
C GLY A 718 -22.63 16.13 -34.90
N GLY A 719 -21.62 16.58 -34.18
CA GLY A 719 -21.73 17.20 -32.86
C GLY A 719 -22.06 16.23 -31.71
N THR A 720 -22.11 14.92 -31.97
CA THR A 720 -22.43 13.89 -30.98
C THR A 720 -21.19 13.54 -30.15
N GLY A 721 -21.34 13.58 -28.83
CA GLY A 721 -20.35 13.10 -27.87
C GLY A 721 -20.58 11.64 -27.46
N VAL A 722 -19.49 10.97 -27.09
CA VAL A 722 -19.50 9.59 -26.57
C VAL A 722 -19.23 9.66 -25.06
N VAL A 723 -20.25 9.37 -24.25
CA VAL A 723 -20.10 9.33 -22.79
C VAL A 723 -19.41 8.04 -22.39
N ILE A 724 -18.30 8.17 -21.68
CA ILE A 724 -17.51 7.09 -21.13
C ILE A 724 -17.40 7.21 -19.60
N ALA A 725 -17.17 6.09 -18.93
CA ALA A 725 -17.00 6.03 -17.50
C ALA A 725 -15.84 5.11 -17.10
N TYR A 726 -15.09 5.51 -16.08
CA TYR A 726 -14.04 4.70 -15.45
C TYR A 726 -14.51 4.21 -14.09
N ASP A 727 -14.34 2.91 -13.84
CA ASP A 727 -14.45 2.37 -12.50
C ASP A 727 -13.11 2.53 -11.78
N ILE A 728 -12.96 3.61 -11.02
CA ILE A 728 -11.76 3.94 -10.26
C ILE A 728 -11.55 3.07 -9.01
N ARG A 729 -12.52 2.20 -8.67
CA ARG A 729 -12.48 1.36 -7.46
C ARG A 729 -12.18 -0.09 -7.78
N ARG A 730 -12.55 -0.58 -8.95
CA ARG A 730 -12.01 -1.85 -9.46
C ARG A 730 -10.54 -1.67 -9.81
N ALA A 731 -9.73 -2.70 -9.56
CA ALA A 731 -8.42 -2.76 -10.17
C ALA A 731 -8.61 -2.55 -11.67
N LEU A 732 -7.95 -1.55 -12.25
CA LEU A 732 -7.86 -1.40 -13.69
C LEU A 732 -7.48 -2.78 -14.23
N PRO A 733 -8.20 -3.33 -15.23
CA PRO A 733 -7.85 -4.64 -15.78
C PRO A 733 -6.35 -4.61 -16.05
N ARG A 734 -5.60 -5.47 -15.35
CA ARG A 734 -4.23 -5.73 -15.75
C ARG A 734 -4.37 -6.27 -17.16
N GLU A 735 -3.99 -5.48 -18.16
CA GLU A 735 -3.55 -6.09 -19.40
C GLU A 735 -2.56 -7.18 -18.97
N ALA A 736 -2.82 -8.42 -19.37
CA ALA A 736 -1.73 -9.37 -19.51
C ALA A 736 -0.67 -8.58 -20.27
N ALA A 737 0.48 -8.37 -19.61
CA ALA A 737 1.52 -7.42 -20.00
C ALA A 737 1.49 -7.16 -21.51
N ALA A 738 1.44 -5.90 -21.95
CA ALA A 738 1.92 -5.58 -23.29
C ALA A 738 3.37 -6.09 -23.34
N GLY A 739 3.55 -7.29 -23.90
CA GLY A 739 4.67 -8.20 -23.60
C GLY A 739 4.29 -9.70 -23.50
N ALA A 740 3.02 -10.07 -23.48
CA ALA A 740 2.58 -11.42 -23.84
C ALA A 740 2.33 -11.46 -25.36
N PRO A 741 2.95 -12.40 -26.10
CA PRO A 741 2.73 -12.50 -27.55
C PRO A 741 1.23 -12.73 -27.82
N PRO A 742 0.68 -12.18 -28.92
CA PRO A 742 -0.71 -12.40 -29.29
C PRO A 742 -0.98 -13.90 -29.31
N SER A 743 -2.06 -14.31 -28.65
CA SER A 743 -2.60 -15.66 -28.75
C SER A 743 -3.01 -15.88 -30.20
N ARG A 744 -2.05 -16.45 -30.95
CA ARG A 744 -1.92 -16.61 -32.40
C ARG A 744 -1.10 -15.48 -33.05
N PRO A 745 0.12 -15.76 -33.55
CA PRO A 745 0.86 -14.78 -34.32
C PRO A 745 0.06 -14.42 -35.58
N PRO A 746 -0.09 -13.13 -35.92
CA PRO A 746 -0.48 -12.76 -37.27
C PRO A 746 0.56 -13.35 -38.25
N PRO A 747 0.16 -13.72 -39.47
CA PRO A 747 1.08 -14.34 -40.42
C PRO A 747 2.32 -13.45 -40.61
N ARG A 748 3.52 -14.02 -40.39
CA ARG A 748 4.81 -13.35 -40.62
C ARG A 748 4.77 -12.68 -42.00
N THR A 749 4.89 -11.36 -42.05
CA THR A 749 5.01 -10.64 -43.32
C THR A 749 6.33 -11.04 -43.98
N LYS A 750 6.26 -11.50 -45.23
CA LYS A 750 7.40 -11.94 -46.05
C LYS A 750 8.19 -10.75 -46.64
N VAL A 751 8.36 -9.66 -45.89
CA VAL A 751 9.17 -8.53 -46.38
C VAL A 751 10.65 -8.91 -46.26
N PRO A 752 11.45 -8.88 -47.35
CA PRO A 752 12.88 -9.15 -47.28
C PRO A 752 13.59 -8.20 -46.32
N SER A 753 14.55 -8.69 -45.52
CA SER A 753 15.22 -7.88 -44.50
C SER A 753 15.91 -6.63 -45.09
N LEU A 754 16.41 -6.74 -46.33
CA LEU A 754 16.96 -5.60 -47.06
C LEU A 754 15.95 -4.47 -47.29
N GLN A 755 14.73 -4.81 -47.71
CA GLN A 755 13.68 -3.82 -47.95
C GLN A 755 13.22 -3.17 -46.64
N LEU A 756 13.18 -3.96 -45.56
CA LEU A 756 12.84 -3.46 -44.24
C LEU A 756 13.87 -2.45 -43.69
N VAL A 757 15.16 -2.77 -43.81
CA VAL A 757 16.24 -1.86 -43.39
C VAL A 757 16.22 -0.58 -44.23
N GLN A 758 15.96 -0.68 -45.53
CA GLN A 758 15.81 0.47 -46.42
C GLN A 758 14.65 1.39 -46.01
N ASP A 759 13.47 0.83 -45.74
CA ASP A 759 12.29 1.58 -45.34
C ASP A 759 12.52 2.30 -44.00
N VAL A 760 13.13 1.61 -43.03
CA VAL A 760 13.44 2.20 -41.72
C VAL A 760 14.44 3.33 -41.86
N MET A 761 15.55 3.13 -42.56
CA MET A 761 16.59 4.15 -42.77
C MET A 761 16.05 5.36 -43.53
N THR A 762 15.22 5.14 -44.55
CA THR A 762 14.55 6.23 -45.29
C THR A 762 13.59 7.02 -44.39
N SER A 763 12.84 6.34 -43.52
CA SER A 763 11.87 6.96 -42.60
C SER A 763 12.49 7.85 -41.52
N ILE A 764 13.81 7.81 -41.34
CA ILE A 764 14.55 8.63 -40.37
C ILE A 764 15.51 9.62 -41.05
N GLY A 765 15.44 9.77 -42.37
CA GLY A 765 16.21 10.77 -43.12
C GLY A 765 17.55 10.31 -43.69
N TYR A 766 17.85 9.00 -43.64
CA TYR A 766 19.12 8.44 -44.13
C TYR A 766 18.91 7.35 -45.20
N PRO A 767 18.43 7.68 -46.41
CA PRO A 767 18.22 6.65 -47.44
C PRO A 767 19.55 5.94 -47.79
N PRO A 768 19.61 4.60 -47.71
CA PRO A 768 20.86 3.87 -47.97
C PRO A 768 21.22 3.92 -49.47
N ASN A 769 22.52 3.94 -49.76
CA ASN A 769 23.02 3.85 -51.13
C ASN A 769 22.94 2.40 -51.61
N LEU A 770 21.98 2.10 -52.49
CA LEU A 770 21.76 0.74 -52.99
C LEU A 770 22.91 0.19 -53.86
N ASN A 771 23.80 1.06 -54.34
CA ASN A 771 24.99 0.68 -55.10
C ASN A 771 26.20 0.35 -54.20
N ASP A 772 26.11 0.62 -52.89
CA ASP A 772 27.15 0.32 -51.90
C ASP A 772 26.53 0.10 -50.50
N LEU A 773 26.17 -1.16 -50.23
CA LEU A 773 25.58 -1.60 -48.95
C LEU A 773 26.62 -1.90 -47.87
N THR A 774 27.91 -1.91 -48.22
CA THR A 774 29.04 -2.13 -47.30
C THR A 774 29.51 -0.84 -46.62
N LYS A 775 28.93 0.30 -47.00
CA LYS A 775 29.16 1.58 -46.34
C LYS A 775 28.65 1.55 -44.90
N GLY A 776 29.50 1.93 -43.94
CA GLY A 776 29.18 1.92 -42.52
C GLY A 776 28.11 2.96 -42.15
N PHE A 777 27.29 2.67 -41.15
CA PHE A 777 26.22 3.58 -40.72
C PHE A 777 26.74 4.98 -40.32
N PHE A 778 27.90 5.05 -39.66
CA PHE A 778 28.54 6.32 -39.32
C PHE A 778 29.01 7.12 -40.56
N ASP A 779 29.32 6.44 -41.67
CA ASP A 779 29.71 7.09 -42.93
C ASP A 779 28.51 7.73 -43.65
N TYR A 780 27.28 7.47 -43.20
CA TYR A 780 26.07 8.22 -43.58
C TYR A 780 25.89 9.50 -42.75
N GLY A 781 26.81 9.79 -41.81
CA GLY A 781 26.70 10.91 -40.88
C GLY A 781 25.86 10.61 -39.65
N MET A 782 25.53 9.34 -39.41
CA MET A 782 24.71 8.93 -38.27
C MET A 782 25.49 8.99 -36.95
N ASP A 783 24.83 9.38 -35.87
CA ASP A 783 25.34 9.27 -34.50
C ASP A 783 24.77 8.06 -33.74
N SER A 784 25.28 7.81 -32.52
CA SER A 784 24.86 6.68 -31.69
C SER A 784 23.37 6.72 -31.31
N LEU A 785 22.74 7.90 -31.24
CA LEU A 785 21.32 8.06 -30.94
C LEU A 785 20.46 7.66 -32.16
N GLU A 786 20.95 7.92 -33.36
CA GLU A 786 20.28 7.57 -34.62
C GLU A 786 20.34 6.07 -34.90
N LEU A 787 21.45 5.39 -34.54
CA LEU A 787 21.52 3.92 -34.57
C LEU A 787 20.49 3.29 -33.63
N VAL A 788 20.27 3.88 -32.45
CA VAL A 788 19.22 3.44 -31.51
C VAL A 788 17.82 3.62 -32.10
N ARG A 789 17.58 4.71 -32.86
CA ARG A 789 16.31 4.91 -33.57
C ARG A 789 16.06 3.89 -34.67
N ILE A 790 17.08 3.53 -35.45
CA ILE A 790 16.99 2.45 -36.45
C ILE A 790 16.65 1.13 -35.76
N ARG A 791 17.39 0.78 -34.70
CA ARG A 791 17.16 -0.43 -33.92
C ARG A 791 15.74 -0.50 -33.37
N ASN A 792 15.25 0.58 -32.75
CA ASN A 792 13.91 0.61 -32.16
C ASN A 792 12.81 0.45 -33.23
N LYS A 793 12.99 1.07 -34.40
CA LYS A 793 12.05 0.92 -35.52
C LYS A 793 12.10 -0.48 -36.14
N LEU A 794 13.29 -1.08 -36.27
CA LEU A 794 13.43 -2.47 -36.72
C LEU A 794 12.83 -3.45 -35.71
N SER A 795 13.06 -3.26 -34.41
CA SER A 795 12.42 -4.06 -33.36
C SER A 795 10.90 -4.00 -33.44
N LEU A 796 10.35 -2.79 -33.64
CA LEU A 796 8.91 -2.58 -33.80
C LEU A 796 8.36 -3.28 -35.05
N ALA A 797 9.05 -3.15 -36.18
CA ALA A 797 8.60 -3.70 -37.46
C ALA A 797 8.74 -5.23 -37.55
N LEU A 798 9.73 -5.80 -36.86
CA LEU A 798 9.92 -7.25 -36.74
C LEU A 798 9.15 -7.87 -35.58
N GLN A 799 8.56 -7.05 -34.70
CA GLN A 799 7.94 -7.48 -33.44
C GLN A 799 8.86 -8.37 -32.60
N THR A 800 10.16 -8.07 -32.62
CA THR A 800 11.19 -8.79 -31.86
C THR A 800 12.10 -7.79 -31.16
N GLU A 801 12.64 -8.16 -30.00
CA GLU A 801 13.58 -7.30 -29.29
C GLU A 801 14.98 -7.47 -29.87
N LEU A 802 15.46 -6.47 -30.61
CA LEU A 802 16.81 -6.47 -31.16
C LEU A 802 17.83 -5.98 -30.12
N PRO A 803 19.02 -6.61 -30.02
CA PRO A 803 20.08 -6.20 -29.10
C PRO A 803 20.49 -4.72 -29.25
N ALA A 804 20.81 -4.07 -28.14
CA ALA A 804 21.20 -2.67 -28.13
C ALA A 804 22.48 -2.38 -28.94
N THR A 805 23.36 -3.37 -29.07
CA THR A 805 24.62 -3.30 -29.83
C THR A 805 24.46 -3.74 -31.29
N LEU A 806 23.28 -4.17 -31.74
CA LEU A 806 23.12 -4.80 -33.06
C LEU A 806 23.72 -3.98 -34.21
N LEU A 807 23.46 -2.67 -34.28
CA LEU A 807 24.02 -1.82 -35.34
C LEU A 807 25.49 -1.41 -35.13
N LEU A 808 26.07 -1.73 -33.98
CA LEU A 808 27.51 -1.60 -33.70
C LEU A 808 28.25 -2.89 -34.08
N ASP A 809 27.64 -4.04 -33.78
CA ASP A 809 28.17 -5.37 -34.09
C ASP A 809 28.04 -5.69 -35.59
N PHE A 810 27.02 -5.14 -36.25
CA PHE A 810 26.77 -5.24 -37.69
C PHE A 810 26.69 -3.82 -38.28
N PRO A 811 27.84 -3.16 -38.51
CA PRO A 811 27.92 -1.73 -38.73
C PRO A 811 27.55 -1.26 -40.15
N THR A 812 27.14 -2.17 -41.05
CA THR A 812 26.75 -1.87 -42.43
C THR A 812 25.34 -2.39 -42.73
N VAL A 813 24.71 -1.86 -43.78
CA VAL A 813 23.39 -2.35 -44.24
C VAL A 813 23.48 -3.82 -44.65
N HIS A 814 24.58 -4.21 -45.28
CA HIS A 814 24.83 -5.61 -45.68
C HIS A 814 24.86 -6.55 -44.46
N ASP A 815 25.68 -6.23 -43.46
CA ASP A 815 25.88 -7.10 -42.28
C ASP A 815 24.61 -7.22 -41.43
N LEU A 816 23.88 -6.10 -41.30
CA LEU A 816 22.62 -6.07 -40.56
C LEU A 816 21.54 -6.93 -41.25
N VAL A 817 21.46 -6.88 -42.58
CA VAL A 817 20.49 -7.68 -43.35
C VAL A 817 20.81 -9.16 -43.26
N GLU A 818 22.08 -9.54 -43.40
CA GLU A 818 22.51 -10.94 -43.29
C GLU A 818 22.19 -11.51 -41.91
N ARG A 819 22.47 -10.75 -40.85
CA ARG A 819 22.12 -11.14 -39.48
C ARG A 819 20.61 -11.30 -39.29
N LEU A 820 19.81 -10.36 -39.79
CA LEU A 820 18.35 -10.42 -39.68
C LEU A 820 17.76 -11.59 -40.48
N ASP A 821 18.37 -11.98 -41.61
CA ASP A 821 17.95 -13.15 -42.38
C ASP A 821 18.29 -14.47 -41.65
N GLN A 822 19.45 -14.54 -40.97
CA GLN A 822 19.81 -15.67 -40.11
C GLN A 822 18.84 -15.82 -38.92
N ASP A 823 18.47 -14.71 -38.27
CA ASP A 823 17.50 -14.71 -37.15
C ASP A 823 16.06 -15.03 -37.59
N ARG A 824 15.79 -15.02 -38.91
CA ARG A 824 14.48 -15.31 -39.50
C ARG A 824 14.40 -16.72 -40.11
N ALA A 825 15.49 -17.47 -40.16
CA ALA A 825 15.50 -18.87 -40.59
C ALA A 825 14.76 -19.76 -39.56
N PRO A 826 14.01 -20.78 -39.99
CA PRO A 826 13.36 -21.71 -39.06
C PRO A 826 14.40 -22.60 -38.35
N GLU A 827 14.36 -22.62 -37.01
CA GLU A 827 15.10 -23.59 -36.18
C GLU A 827 14.57 -25.02 -36.42
N SER A 828 15.48 -25.99 -36.43
CA SER A 828 15.26 -27.40 -36.79
C SER A 828 14.34 -28.16 -35.82
N ASP A 829 13.69 -29.20 -36.36
CA ASP A 829 12.64 -30.07 -35.78
C ASP A 829 12.96 -30.77 -34.42
N GLU A 830 14.14 -30.56 -33.82
CA GLU A 830 14.52 -31.19 -32.53
C GLU A 830 13.91 -30.48 -31.30
N GLU A 831 13.48 -29.22 -31.41
CA GLU A 831 12.83 -28.50 -30.31
C GLU A 831 11.31 -28.71 -30.24
N GLU A 832 10.68 -29.24 -31.30
CA GLU A 832 9.23 -29.47 -31.34
C GLU A 832 8.82 -30.70 -30.51
N GLU A 833 9.67 -31.75 -30.43
CA GLU A 833 9.43 -32.91 -29.56
C GLU A 833 9.55 -32.58 -28.06
N VAL A 834 10.54 -31.75 -27.68
CA VAL A 834 10.72 -31.31 -26.28
C VAL A 834 9.59 -30.37 -25.83
N ARG A 835 9.03 -29.59 -26.77
CA ARG A 835 7.95 -28.62 -26.50
C ARG A 835 6.56 -29.26 -26.46
N GLU A 836 6.34 -30.38 -27.15
CA GLU A 836 5.13 -31.20 -27.02
C GLU A 836 5.09 -31.96 -25.69
N GLU A 837 6.21 -32.51 -25.22
CA GLU A 837 6.29 -33.12 -23.87
C GLU A 837 6.12 -32.09 -22.73
N ALA A 838 6.63 -30.86 -22.90
CA ALA A 838 6.46 -29.77 -21.94
C ALA A 838 5.02 -29.19 -21.91
N LYS A 839 4.31 -29.20 -23.06
CA LYS A 839 2.88 -28.81 -23.13
C LYS A 839 1.95 -29.87 -22.54
N ALA A 840 2.33 -31.15 -22.57
CA ALA A 840 1.60 -32.22 -21.89
C ALA A 840 1.70 -32.13 -20.35
N THR A 841 2.76 -31.52 -19.81
CA THR A 841 3.00 -31.39 -18.36
C THR A 841 2.53 -30.05 -17.75
N ALA A 842 2.34 -28.99 -18.54
CA ALA A 842 1.98 -27.65 -18.04
C ALA A 842 0.46 -27.37 -17.90
N ARG A 843 -0.43 -28.36 -18.09
CA ARG A 843 -1.88 -28.18 -17.97
C ARG A 843 -2.43 -28.66 -16.61
N ALA A 844 -2.05 -27.99 -15.52
CA ALA A 844 -2.75 -28.00 -14.24
C ALA A 844 -2.51 -26.66 -13.53
N PRO A 845 -3.47 -25.71 -13.60
CA PRO A 845 -4.53 -25.66 -12.59
C PRO A 845 -5.85 -25.13 -13.18
N ALA A 846 -6.75 -26.04 -13.57
CA ALA A 846 -8.12 -25.70 -13.96
C ALA A 846 -9.08 -26.85 -13.63
N LYS A 847 -8.99 -27.39 -12.41
CA LYS A 847 -9.89 -28.42 -11.88
C LYS A 847 -10.53 -28.01 -10.54
N ALA A 848 -11.05 -26.79 -10.47
CA ALA A 848 -11.87 -26.34 -9.32
C ALA A 848 -13.29 -25.88 -9.71
N LYS A 849 -13.71 -25.99 -10.98
CA LYS A 849 -15.04 -25.53 -11.42
C LYS A 849 -15.75 -26.40 -12.48
N ALA A 850 -15.28 -27.62 -12.71
CA ALA A 850 -15.87 -28.56 -13.67
C ALA A 850 -16.26 -29.91 -13.06
N LEU A 851 -16.70 -29.93 -11.80
CA LEU A 851 -17.26 -31.13 -11.15
C LEU A 851 -18.71 -30.95 -10.66
N ALA A 852 -19.46 -30.02 -11.27
CA ALA A 852 -20.83 -29.72 -10.88
C ALA A 852 -21.88 -29.88 -11.99
N LYS A 853 -21.51 -30.31 -13.21
CA LYS A 853 -22.49 -30.59 -14.27
C LYS A 853 -22.01 -31.71 -15.20
N GLY A 854 -22.69 -32.85 -15.15
CA GLY A 854 -22.76 -33.84 -16.24
C GLY A 854 -22.29 -35.25 -15.90
N GLY A 855 -23.26 -36.12 -15.58
CA GLY A 855 -23.34 -37.50 -16.05
C GLY A 855 -22.22 -38.50 -15.73
N GLU A 856 -22.48 -39.33 -14.72
CA GLU A 856 -22.05 -40.73 -14.56
C GLU A 856 -20.53 -41.04 -14.46
N ALA A 857 -20.16 -41.58 -13.28
CA ALA A 857 -18.92 -42.31 -12.94
C ALA A 857 -17.69 -41.53 -12.40
N THR A 858 -17.81 -40.85 -11.25
CA THR A 858 -16.70 -40.70 -10.26
C THR A 858 -17.22 -40.58 -8.82
N GLN A 859 -17.79 -41.66 -8.29
CA GLN A 859 -17.78 -41.97 -6.86
C GLN A 859 -16.58 -42.88 -6.66
N ARG A 860 -15.46 -42.45 -6.04
CA ARG A 860 -14.40 -43.43 -5.72
C ARG A 860 -13.42 -43.13 -4.59
N PHE A 861 -13.43 -41.96 -3.96
CA PHE A 861 -12.57 -41.74 -2.78
C PHE A 861 -13.21 -40.74 -1.81
N GLY A 862 -13.90 -41.25 -0.79
CA GLY A 862 -14.62 -40.47 0.21
C GLY A 862 -13.99 -40.58 1.61
N PRO A 863 -14.66 -40.03 2.64
CA PRO A 863 -14.17 -40.01 4.02
C PRO A 863 -13.81 -41.39 4.57
N SER A 864 -14.57 -42.43 4.21
CA SER A 864 -14.34 -43.80 4.68
C SER A 864 -13.06 -44.43 4.11
N GLU A 865 -12.73 -44.15 2.85
CA GLU A 865 -11.48 -44.60 2.23
C GLU A 865 -10.27 -43.87 2.82
N ILE A 866 -10.39 -42.56 3.05
CA ILE A 866 -9.35 -41.74 3.71
C ILE A 866 -9.03 -42.30 5.10
N ILE A 867 -10.07 -42.54 5.91
CA ILE A 867 -9.94 -43.14 7.25
C ILE A 867 -9.28 -44.52 7.18
N SER A 868 -9.60 -45.31 6.14
CA SER A 868 -9.01 -46.64 5.97
C SER A 868 -7.52 -46.57 5.63
N VAL A 869 -7.10 -45.62 4.78
CA VAL A 869 -5.69 -45.35 4.50
C VAL A 869 -4.95 -44.91 5.76
N GLN A 870 -5.50 -43.94 6.51
CA GLN A 870 -4.88 -43.45 7.74
C GLN A 870 -4.73 -44.56 8.80
N LYS A 871 -5.77 -45.38 9.01
CA LYS A 871 -5.71 -46.57 9.88
C LYS A 871 -4.63 -47.56 9.42
N ARG A 872 -4.46 -47.75 8.11
CA ARG A 872 -3.43 -48.65 7.57
C ARG A 872 -2.03 -48.11 7.88
N CYS A 873 -1.77 -46.83 7.64
CA CYS A 873 -0.50 -46.19 7.98
C CYS A 873 -0.24 -46.22 9.49
N LEU A 874 -1.24 -45.92 10.32
CA LEU A 874 -1.15 -46.00 11.79
C LEU A 874 -0.68 -47.39 12.26
N ASN A 875 -1.29 -48.45 11.70
CA ASN A 875 -0.93 -49.82 12.05
C ASN A 875 0.50 -50.19 11.66
N VAL A 876 1.03 -49.65 10.57
CA VAL A 876 2.42 -49.88 10.16
C VAL A 876 3.39 -49.06 11.02
N TYR A 877 3.11 -47.76 11.21
CA TYR A 877 3.96 -46.90 12.04
C TYR A 877 4.03 -47.36 13.50
N ALA A 878 2.95 -47.93 14.05
CA ALA A 878 2.93 -48.47 15.40
C ALA A 878 3.83 -49.71 15.60
N GLN A 879 4.35 -50.34 14.54
CA GLN A 879 5.22 -51.50 14.68
C GLN A 879 6.57 -51.11 15.29
N PRO A 880 7.14 -51.95 16.19
CA PRO A 880 8.38 -51.63 16.90
C PRO A 880 9.56 -51.25 15.99
N ILE A 881 9.62 -51.82 14.78
CA ILE A 881 10.68 -51.54 13.81
C ILE A 881 10.64 -50.09 13.30
N TYR A 882 9.45 -49.54 13.04
CA TYR A 882 9.29 -48.15 12.58
C TYR A 882 9.39 -47.17 13.73
N GLN A 883 8.82 -47.48 14.91
CA GLN A 883 8.99 -46.67 16.12
C GLN A 883 10.47 -46.52 16.51
N LYS A 884 11.26 -47.58 16.37
CA LYS A 884 12.71 -47.52 16.57
C LYS A 884 13.39 -46.63 15.52
N ARG A 885 13.04 -46.76 14.23
CA ARG A 885 13.60 -45.92 13.16
C ARG A 885 13.28 -44.42 13.34
N PHE A 886 12.06 -44.08 13.74
CA PHE A 886 11.67 -42.70 14.05
C PHE A 886 12.45 -42.18 15.26
N THR A 887 12.53 -42.95 16.36
CA THR A 887 13.33 -42.57 17.54
C THR A 887 14.82 -42.40 17.22
N ASP A 888 15.42 -43.33 16.46
CA ASP A 888 16.83 -43.28 16.08
C ASP A 888 17.12 -42.07 15.16
N MET A 889 16.21 -41.77 14.22
CA MET A 889 16.32 -40.58 13.38
C MET A 889 16.10 -39.30 14.19
N ALA A 890 15.22 -39.35 15.19
CA ALA A 890 14.94 -38.22 16.06
C ALA A 890 16.18 -37.84 16.86
N LYS A 891 16.86 -38.83 17.44
CA LYS A 891 18.16 -38.66 18.13
C LYS A 891 19.23 -38.05 17.24
N LYS A 892 19.28 -38.43 15.96
CA LYS A 892 20.29 -37.90 15.01
C LYS A 892 20.03 -36.46 14.59
N CYS A 893 18.77 -36.05 14.53
CA CYS A 893 18.40 -34.74 14.04
C CYS A 893 18.27 -33.71 15.18
N PHE A 894 18.30 -34.15 16.44
CA PHE A 894 18.08 -33.27 17.59
C PHE A 894 19.14 -32.15 17.69
N PRO A 895 18.73 -30.90 18.02
CA PRO A 895 17.37 -30.42 18.32
C PRO A 895 16.55 -29.92 17.10
N ASP A 896 17.03 -30.13 15.87
CA ASP A 896 16.46 -29.55 14.65
C ASP A 896 15.30 -30.39 14.08
N MET A 897 14.06 -29.92 14.35
CA MET A 897 12.84 -30.57 13.86
C MET A 897 12.70 -30.47 12.33
N LEU A 898 13.14 -29.38 11.69
CA LEU A 898 13.06 -29.26 10.23
C LEU A 898 13.97 -30.30 9.57
N LYS A 899 15.19 -30.47 10.09
CA LYS A 899 16.11 -31.53 9.68
C LYS A 899 15.51 -32.92 9.91
N TYR A 900 14.79 -33.14 11.01
CA TYR A 900 14.10 -34.40 11.27
C TYR A 900 13.01 -34.71 10.25
N ILE A 901 12.11 -33.75 9.99
CA ILE A 901 11.00 -33.90 9.05
C ILE A 901 11.53 -34.27 7.66
N LEU A 902 12.60 -33.62 7.20
CA LEU A 902 13.25 -33.94 5.94
C LEU A 902 13.90 -35.33 5.94
N ALA A 903 14.48 -35.74 7.07
CA ALA A 903 15.20 -37.02 7.18
C ALA A 903 14.27 -38.24 7.23
N ILE A 904 13.08 -38.13 7.85
CA ILE A 904 12.11 -39.23 7.92
C ILE A 904 11.33 -39.44 6.63
N GLU A 905 11.42 -38.51 5.68
CA GLU A 905 10.66 -38.57 4.42
C GLU A 905 10.86 -39.89 3.67
N SER A 906 12.08 -40.43 3.68
CA SER A 906 12.37 -41.75 3.10
C SER A 906 11.59 -42.89 3.77
N ILE A 907 11.35 -42.80 5.08
CA ILE A 907 10.58 -43.76 5.87
C ILE A 907 9.09 -43.61 5.56
N LEU A 908 8.61 -42.37 5.44
CA LEU A 908 7.20 -42.09 5.11
C LEU A 908 6.86 -42.63 3.72
N VAL A 909 7.72 -42.39 2.72
CA VAL A 909 7.53 -42.91 1.35
C VAL A 909 7.57 -44.43 1.31
N GLU A 910 8.47 -45.07 2.05
CA GLU A 910 8.57 -46.53 2.15
C GLU A 910 7.29 -47.16 2.68
N VAL A 911 6.65 -46.54 3.68
CA VAL A 911 5.43 -47.06 4.31
C VAL A 911 4.17 -46.69 3.54
N GLU A 912 4.05 -45.43 3.14
CA GLU A 912 2.84 -44.92 2.51
C GLU A 912 2.71 -45.36 1.06
N GLY A 913 3.81 -45.61 0.34
CA GLY A 913 3.77 -46.08 -1.05
C GLY A 913 2.93 -47.36 -1.23
N PRO A 914 3.27 -48.48 -0.56
CA PRO A 914 2.48 -49.70 -0.65
C PRO A 914 1.02 -49.54 -0.21
N VAL A 915 0.75 -48.70 0.80
CA VAL A 915 -0.62 -48.41 1.26
C VAL A 915 -1.39 -47.65 0.18
N LEU A 916 -0.79 -46.60 -0.40
CA LEU A 916 -1.42 -45.85 -1.48
C LEU A 916 -1.69 -46.73 -2.71
N GLN A 917 -0.79 -47.68 -3.01
CA GLN A 917 -0.99 -48.63 -4.10
C GLN A 917 -2.10 -49.65 -3.77
N GLU A 918 -2.19 -50.12 -2.52
CA GLU A 918 -3.27 -51.00 -2.03
C GLU A 918 -4.66 -50.36 -2.25
N PHE A 919 -4.77 -49.05 -1.98
CA PHE A 919 -5.99 -48.27 -2.17
C PHE A 919 -6.12 -47.69 -3.60
N GLN A 920 -5.29 -48.12 -4.55
CA GLN A 920 -5.31 -47.72 -5.96
C GLN A 920 -5.17 -46.20 -6.21
N LEU A 921 -4.52 -45.49 -5.28
CA LEU A 921 -4.19 -44.07 -5.42
C LEU A 921 -2.94 -43.84 -6.28
N ILE A 922 -2.09 -44.85 -6.42
CA ILE A 922 -0.88 -44.86 -7.28
C ILE A 922 -0.76 -46.20 -8.01
N GLN A 923 -0.07 -46.22 -9.15
CA GLN A 923 0.08 -47.42 -9.99
C GLN A 923 1.40 -48.17 -9.74
N ASP A 924 2.43 -47.47 -9.30
CA ASP A 924 3.77 -47.99 -9.01
C ASP A 924 4.34 -47.35 -7.74
N LEU A 925 5.47 -47.88 -7.27
CA LEU A 925 6.17 -47.42 -6.07
C LEU A 925 7.33 -46.47 -6.39
N GLU A 926 7.36 -45.86 -7.58
CA GLU A 926 8.37 -44.84 -7.87
C GLU A 926 8.15 -43.61 -6.96
N TYR A 927 9.25 -43.01 -6.51
CA TYR A 927 9.21 -41.88 -5.58
C TYR A 927 8.24 -40.77 -6.04
N LYS A 928 8.28 -40.40 -7.33
CA LYS A 928 7.40 -39.37 -7.90
C LYS A 928 5.92 -39.76 -7.84
N SER A 929 5.60 -41.04 -8.08
CA SER A 929 4.24 -41.57 -8.01
C SER A 929 3.71 -41.55 -6.58
N VAL A 930 4.52 -42.00 -5.61
CA VAL A 930 4.16 -41.98 -4.18
C VAL A 930 3.92 -40.55 -3.70
N GLN A 931 4.79 -39.59 -4.04
CA GLN A 931 4.59 -38.18 -3.66
C GLN A 931 3.29 -37.60 -4.21
N ARG A 932 2.99 -37.86 -5.49
CA ARG A 932 1.74 -37.41 -6.11
C ARG A 932 0.52 -38.07 -5.47
N GLY A 933 0.63 -39.32 -5.05
CA GLY A 933 -0.40 -40.02 -4.26
C GLY A 933 -0.66 -39.37 -2.90
N ARG A 934 0.40 -38.99 -2.18
CA ARG A 934 0.33 -38.29 -0.89
C ARG A 934 -0.29 -36.90 -1.02
N GLU A 935 0.10 -36.13 -2.05
CA GLU A 935 -0.51 -34.82 -2.35
C GLU A 935 -2.01 -34.94 -2.63
N ASN A 936 -2.42 -35.92 -3.43
CA ASN A 936 -3.83 -36.18 -3.72
C ASN A 936 -4.60 -36.57 -2.44
N LEU A 937 -4.04 -37.45 -1.61
CA LEU A 937 -4.64 -37.84 -0.34
C LEU A 937 -4.83 -36.63 0.58
N MET A 938 -3.82 -35.76 0.70
CA MET A 938 -3.89 -34.55 1.49
C MET A 938 -4.92 -33.55 0.95
N TYR A 939 -5.02 -33.43 -0.38
CA TYR A 939 -6.08 -32.65 -1.03
C TYR A 939 -7.48 -33.17 -0.70
N TYR A 940 -7.71 -34.49 -0.79
CA TYR A 940 -8.99 -35.09 -0.40
C TYR A 940 -9.30 -34.90 1.09
N MET A 941 -8.30 -35.12 1.96
CA MET A 941 -8.43 -34.88 3.41
C MET A 941 -8.84 -33.43 3.71
N SER A 942 -8.23 -32.44 3.04
CA SER A 942 -8.57 -31.03 3.22
C SER A 942 -10.03 -30.71 2.91
N SER A 943 -10.62 -31.40 1.92
CA SER A 943 -12.01 -31.20 1.51
C SER A 943 -13.03 -31.73 2.53
N TYR A 944 -12.61 -32.66 3.41
CA TYR A 944 -13.44 -33.27 4.44
C TYR A 944 -13.04 -32.89 5.88
N TRP A 945 -11.99 -32.08 6.03
CA TRP A 945 -11.32 -31.80 7.30
C TRP A 945 -12.24 -31.24 8.40
N LEU A 946 -13.13 -30.30 8.05
CA LEU A 946 -14.05 -29.69 9.00
C LEU A 946 -15.27 -30.57 9.31
N ALA A 947 -15.69 -31.40 8.35
CA ALA A 947 -16.93 -32.18 8.43
C ALA A 947 -16.75 -33.55 9.10
N HIS A 948 -15.53 -34.09 9.14
CA HIS A 948 -15.25 -35.43 9.66
C HIS A 948 -14.12 -35.41 10.71
N PRO A 949 -14.45 -35.25 12.01
CA PRO A 949 -13.48 -35.20 13.09
C PRO A 949 -12.50 -36.39 13.12
N GLU A 950 -12.97 -37.60 12.77
CA GLU A 950 -12.15 -38.82 12.78
C GLU A 950 -10.91 -38.73 11.86
N ILE A 951 -11.00 -38.01 10.73
CA ILE A 951 -9.85 -37.77 9.82
C ILE A 951 -8.78 -36.93 10.53
N ARG A 952 -9.19 -35.96 11.35
CA ARG A 952 -8.27 -35.10 12.12
C ARG A 952 -7.62 -35.87 13.25
N ASP A 953 -8.42 -36.63 14.00
CA ASP A 953 -7.95 -37.43 15.13
C ASP A 953 -6.91 -38.46 14.69
N GLN A 954 -7.12 -39.12 13.54
CA GLN A 954 -6.15 -40.07 12.98
C GLN A 954 -4.90 -39.37 12.42
N SER A 955 -5.04 -38.18 11.82
CA SER A 955 -3.88 -37.38 11.38
C SER A 955 -2.99 -37.01 12.56
N GLN A 956 -3.59 -36.63 13.69
CA GLN A 956 -2.85 -36.30 14.91
C GLN A 956 -2.14 -37.53 15.48
N GLN A 957 -2.78 -38.70 15.45
CA GLN A 957 -2.13 -39.95 15.87
C GLN A 957 -0.96 -40.36 14.95
N LEU A 958 -1.05 -40.09 13.64
CA LEU A 958 0.06 -40.34 12.71
C LEU A 958 1.26 -39.47 13.08
N LEU A 959 1.04 -38.18 13.33
CA LEU A 959 2.10 -37.24 13.75
C LEU A 959 2.76 -37.66 15.07
N LEU A 960 1.96 -38.15 16.03
CA LEU A 960 2.44 -38.73 17.30
C LEU A 960 3.38 -39.93 17.07
N LEU A 961 2.97 -40.89 16.25
CA LEU A 961 3.75 -42.09 15.98
C LEU A 961 5.00 -41.80 15.15
N THR A 962 5.00 -40.75 14.34
CA THR A 962 6.19 -40.30 13.60
C THR A 962 7.05 -39.31 14.39
N LEU A 963 6.67 -38.98 15.63
CA LEU A 963 7.35 -38.00 16.52
C LEU A 963 7.45 -36.59 15.93
N GLN A 964 6.60 -36.26 14.96
CA GLN A 964 6.56 -34.95 14.29
C GLN A 964 5.81 -33.89 15.11
N ASP A 965 5.17 -34.28 16.20
CA ASP A 965 4.44 -33.40 17.12
C ASP A 965 5.18 -33.17 18.46
N GLN A 966 6.35 -33.78 18.65
CA GLN A 966 7.09 -33.66 19.90
C GLN A 966 7.69 -32.25 20.07
N CYS A 967 7.85 -31.81 21.32
CA CYS A 967 8.61 -30.60 21.64
C CYS A 967 10.10 -30.95 21.77
N TRP A 968 10.92 -30.50 20.81
CA TRP A 968 12.35 -30.78 20.79
C TRP A 968 13.09 -29.77 21.69
N GLY A 969 12.97 -29.95 23.00
CA GLY A 969 13.59 -29.13 24.05
C GLY A 969 14.18 -30.00 25.18
N ASN A 970 15.14 -29.43 25.92
CA ASN A 970 16.21 -30.05 26.73
C ASN A 970 15.93 -31.16 27.77
N ASN A 971 14.87 -31.98 27.73
CA ASN A 971 14.65 -32.98 28.79
C ASN A 971 14.15 -34.39 28.43
N HIS A 972 14.02 -34.80 27.18
CA HIS A 972 13.65 -36.19 26.87
C HIS A 972 14.22 -36.68 25.54
N LEU A 973 15.32 -37.46 25.56
CA LEU A 973 15.71 -38.45 24.52
C LEU A 973 16.79 -39.43 25.02
#